data_AF-A0A0G4KZ39-F1
#
_entry.id   AF-A0A0G4KZ39-F1
#
_cell.length_a   1.000
_cell.length_b   1.000
_cell.length_c   1.000
_cell.angle_alpha   90.00
_cell.angle_beta   90.00
_cell.angle_gamma   90.00
#
_symmetry.space_group_name_H-M   'P 1'
#
loop_
_entity.id
_entity.type
_entity.pdbx_description
1 polymer ?
#
loop_
_entity_poly.entity_id
_entity_poly.type
_entity_poly.pdbx_seq_one_letter_code
_entity_poly.pdbx_strand_id
1 'polypeptide(L)'
;MPGSSTFKQPALHPNVDGLDVAQTSGQVLSMRLADKAYCLQHRTTSILRASIALPRIYDGANEPTLSGFVKLARLFNTIDTDFVCAWSEGCLKGTNDSVAGLLDPDQFSTMSVASVIDETQRVDVAVTQCWLRTLVCQLQVRSNELHGRGAATSVRAAARDLLNCFGAARLEILGSHGIGMIEQVASTTISTIMYLSSFNALLLLLATLSGPSSGACVPGVKTWWHDKSTIDIQRPAAPDEVRRSRRYEVSVSPASTGRFQRSFVYESIPRNGNGKMFDPAQTGKEYNLTDGDGVTVEIDAGISMAWTQFQYRRDVDVRIVSSDGSSLGPASNVVVRPVDLGFKVRSPQPDTVIIQVPYQKSGARFSVEFQDDLYTFRSNGTDYVAEGGVIVSEEPKNALLIFASPMIPDDLIPSKTSTGTQVMKPGSLTREALGSKPTLYFEAGVYWVEKDGILGKDHIKLSPSTHYIYFEPGTYIKGAFEYTTQHPDFYTVGHAVVSGENYAYMANTIEDYTAVKDDRYSLRMFWHQSVMDNQTWHCIGPTLNAPPFNTMDLHPMNHTPHEEDNKVQSHIQDYKQVGAFYFQTDGTQMYKGTVRDVFWHVNDDAIKLYHSGAQLEGLTIWKARNNAIIQMGWKPRDVSDVSVKHVRLIHNRWIQPNAYVPSAILGASPFDADPKLVDPSRKMSLHISDLVCEGVCAALMTMAPLQNFDLLVENVHFEKMHDDVTVRLGHSEVGMHAGENMNNYTPGQGNLTLGIVIRNWTIGGQRVDGTNWGEHQLGQVSVHPDFEGDWSIE
;
A
#
# COMPACT_ATOMS: atom_id res chain seq x y z
N MET A 1 40.31 -12.15 -44.19
CA MET A 1 40.77 -13.38 -44.89
C MET A 1 42.25 -13.58 -44.58
N PRO A 2 42.85 -14.79 -44.57
CA PRO A 2 42.32 -16.17 -44.64
C PRO A 2 42.70 -17.02 -43.38
N GLY A 3 42.35 -18.31 -43.32
CA GLY A 3 42.86 -19.21 -42.27
C GLY A 3 42.20 -20.60 -42.23
N SER A 4 42.72 -21.51 -43.04
CA SER A 4 42.35 -22.92 -43.25
C SER A 4 42.88 -23.90 -42.19
N SER A 5 42.24 -25.07 -42.02
CA SER A 5 42.78 -26.40 -42.40
C SER A 5 42.25 -27.57 -41.54
N THR A 6 41.90 -28.64 -42.26
CA THR A 6 41.56 -30.00 -41.80
C THR A 6 42.82 -30.81 -41.53
N PHE A 7 42.84 -31.70 -40.52
CA PHE A 7 43.74 -32.87 -40.50
C PHE A 7 43.25 -34.06 -39.64
N LYS A 8 43.03 -35.19 -40.34
CA LYS A 8 43.26 -36.63 -40.06
C LYS A 8 43.16 -37.24 -38.65
N GLN A 9 42.38 -38.32 -38.57
CA GLN A 9 42.49 -39.45 -37.62
C GLN A 9 43.81 -40.23 -37.77
N PRO A 10 44.27 -40.88 -36.68
CA PRO A 10 44.97 -42.16 -36.80
C PRO A 10 44.47 -43.28 -35.84
N ALA A 11 44.28 -44.45 -36.45
CA ALA A 11 44.45 -45.86 -36.03
C ALA A 11 44.36 -46.32 -34.56
N LEU A 12 43.49 -47.33 -34.38
CA LEU A 12 43.38 -48.29 -33.26
C LEU A 12 44.47 -49.37 -33.31
N HIS A 13 44.95 -49.80 -32.13
CA HIS A 13 45.45 -51.15 -31.82
C HIS A 13 45.34 -51.43 -30.30
N PRO A 14 45.36 -52.69 -29.83
CA PRO A 14 44.20 -53.38 -29.27
C PRO A 14 44.34 -53.69 -27.76
N ASN A 15 43.26 -54.21 -27.15
CA ASN A 15 43.10 -54.68 -25.75
C ASN A 15 42.63 -53.65 -24.70
N VAL A 16 41.38 -53.19 -24.80
CA VAL A 16 40.62 -52.74 -23.60
C VAL A 16 39.12 -53.07 -23.72
N ASP A 17 38.73 -54.15 -24.39
CA ASP A 17 37.30 -54.43 -24.67
C ASP A 17 36.47 -54.91 -23.45
N GLY A 18 37.06 -55.00 -22.26
CA GLY A 18 36.36 -55.40 -21.02
C GLY A 18 36.04 -54.27 -20.04
N LEU A 19 36.84 -53.21 -19.99
CA LEU A 19 36.73 -52.12 -19.00
C LEU A 19 35.88 -50.94 -19.50
N ASP A 20 35.85 -50.72 -20.82
CA ASP A 20 35.20 -49.55 -21.44
C ASP A 20 33.66 -49.65 -21.42
N VAL A 21 33.12 -50.86 -21.58
CA VAL A 21 31.66 -51.11 -21.54
C VAL A 21 31.10 -50.96 -20.13
N ALA A 22 31.85 -51.34 -19.09
CA ALA A 22 31.43 -51.23 -17.70
C ALA A 22 31.45 -49.79 -17.18
N GLN A 23 32.50 -49.01 -17.52
CA GLN A 23 32.57 -47.58 -17.17
C GLN A 23 31.50 -46.76 -17.91
N THR A 24 31.30 -47.03 -19.21
CA THR A 24 30.25 -46.35 -20.01
C THR A 24 28.85 -46.69 -19.49
N SER A 25 28.60 -47.95 -19.09
CA SER A 25 27.32 -48.36 -18.48
C SER A 25 27.09 -47.72 -17.10
N GLY A 26 28.14 -47.56 -16.29
CA GLY A 26 28.08 -46.91 -14.98
C GLY A 26 27.77 -45.40 -15.07
N GLN A 27 28.40 -44.68 -16.01
CA GLN A 27 28.15 -43.26 -16.25
C GLN A 27 26.72 -43.00 -16.73
N VAL A 28 26.21 -43.82 -17.65
CA VAL A 28 24.83 -43.71 -18.14
C VAL A 28 23.82 -44.00 -17.03
N LEU A 29 24.09 -44.98 -16.16
CA LEU A 29 23.26 -45.25 -15.00
C LEU A 29 23.29 -44.08 -14.00
N SER A 30 24.45 -43.49 -13.74
CA SER A 30 24.58 -42.33 -12.85
C SER A 30 23.82 -41.10 -13.35
N MET A 31 23.89 -40.81 -14.66
CA MET A 31 23.12 -39.72 -15.27
C MET A 31 21.62 -39.95 -15.17
N ARG A 32 21.15 -41.21 -15.25
CA ARG A 32 19.73 -41.54 -15.05
C ARG A 32 19.27 -41.34 -13.61
N LEU A 33 20.10 -41.71 -12.63
CA LEU A 33 19.77 -41.49 -11.21
C LEU A 33 19.69 -40.00 -10.91
N ALA A 34 20.62 -39.21 -11.45
CA ALA A 34 20.61 -37.75 -11.34
C ALA A 34 19.39 -37.13 -12.03
N ASP A 35 19.03 -37.56 -13.25
CA ASP A 35 17.83 -37.08 -13.96
C ASP A 35 16.55 -37.38 -13.17
N LYS A 36 16.41 -38.60 -12.62
CA LYS A 36 15.25 -38.96 -11.78
C LYS A 36 15.20 -38.14 -10.48
N ALA A 37 16.32 -37.99 -9.79
CA ALA A 37 16.39 -37.18 -8.57
C ALA A 37 16.01 -35.72 -8.86
N TYR A 38 16.57 -35.15 -9.94
CA TYR A 38 16.27 -33.79 -10.38
C TYR A 38 14.78 -33.62 -10.71
N CYS A 39 14.19 -34.58 -11.45
CA CYS A 39 12.77 -34.55 -11.80
C CYS A 39 11.86 -34.60 -10.58
N LEU A 40 12.21 -35.40 -9.57
CA LEU A 40 11.46 -35.46 -8.31
C LEU A 40 11.62 -34.18 -7.49
N GLN A 41 12.81 -33.58 -7.46
CA GLN A 41 13.06 -32.32 -6.76
C GLN A 41 12.31 -31.14 -7.40
N HIS A 42 12.32 -31.06 -8.72
CA HIS A 42 11.81 -29.90 -9.49
C HIS A 42 10.42 -30.11 -10.09
N ARG A 43 9.80 -31.28 -9.88
CA ARG A 43 8.50 -31.68 -10.44
C ARG A 43 8.45 -31.60 -11.97
N THR A 44 9.49 -32.11 -12.62
CA THR A 44 9.58 -32.17 -14.08
C THR A 44 9.50 -33.62 -14.57
N THR A 45 9.25 -33.82 -15.86
CA THR A 45 9.25 -35.15 -16.48
C THR A 45 10.66 -35.57 -16.89
N SER A 46 11.00 -36.85 -16.69
CA SER A 46 12.30 -37.40 -17.10
C SER A 46 12.50 -37.34 -18.61
N ILE A 47 13.70 -36.94 -19.02
CA ILE A 47 14.10 -36.82 -20.43
C ILE A 47 14.76 -38.14 -20.91
N LEU A 48 15.27 -38.96 -20.00
CA LEU A 48 16.00 -40.20 -20.31
C LEU A 48 15.09 -41.46 -20.24
N ARG A 49 14.83 -42.13 -21.38
CA ARG A 49 14.05 -43.39 -21.44
C ARG A 49 14.85 -44.64 -20.99
N ALA A 50 14.15 -45.60 -20.37
CA ALA A 50 14.70 -46.85 -19.84
C ALA A 50 15.05 -47.86 -20.95
N SER A 51 16.33 -48.18 -21.12
CA SER A 51 16.77 -49.17 -22.13
C SER A 51 18.02 -49.97 -21.75
N ILE A 52 18.52 -49.86 -20.51
CA ILE A 52 19.78 -50.53 -20.09
C ILE A 52 19.51 -51.24 -18.76
N ALA A 53 19.82 -52.54 -18.72
CA ALA A 53 19.70 -53.37 -17.54
C ALA A 53 20.75 -52.97 -16.48
N LEU A 54 20.40 -53.10 -15.19
CA LEU A 54 21.35 -52.90 -14.09
C LEU A 54 22.59 -53.81 -14.28
N PRO A 55 23.80 -53.33 -13.98
CA PRO A 55 24.99 -54.18 -13.96
C PRO A 55 24.75 -55.38 -13.04
N ARG A 56 24.91 -56.61 -13.56
CA ARG A 56 24.94 -57.81 -12.72
C ARG A 56 26.25 -57.77 -11.97
N ILE A 57 26.20 -57.51 -10.65
CA ILE A 57 27.37 -57.68 -9.79
C ILE A 57 27.69 -59.18 -9.82
N TYR A 58 28.85 -59.55 -10.35
CA TYR A 58 29.36 -60.91 -10.20
C TYR A 58 29.69 -61.13 -8.72
N ASP A 59 29.20 -62.22 -8.13
CA ASP A 59 29.38 -62.62 -6.71
C ASP A 59 30.86 -62.86 -6.29
N GLY A 60 31.84 -62.35 -7.04
CA GLY A 60 33.27 -62.47 -6.77
C GLY A 60 34.06 -61.15 -6.79
N ALA A 61 33.44 -59.99 -7.07
CA ALA A 61 34.12 -58.70 -7.01
C ALA A 61 33.76 -57.96 -5.72
N ASN A 62 34.58 -58.13 -4.67
CA ASN A 62 34.54 -57.34 -3.44
C ASN A 62 34.98 -55.89 -3.72
N GLU A 63 34.20 -55.12 -4.46
CA GLU A 63 34.44 -53.69 -4.65
C GLU A 63 33.39 -52.87 -3.87
N PRO A 64 33.75 -52.34 -2.67
CA PRO A 64 32.85 -51.59 -1.80
C PRO A 64 32.15 -50.42 -2.51
N THR A 65 32.86 -49.79 -3.45
CA THR A 65 32.43 -48.64 -4.25
C THR A 65 31.23 -48.92 -5.14
N LEU A 66 31.06 -50.14 -5.65
CA LEU A 66 29.91 -50.47 -6.50
C LEU A 66 28.67 -50.85 -5.68
N SER A 67 28.84 -51.38 -4.46
CA SER A 67 27.73 -51.88 -3.66
C SER A 67 26.78 -50.78 -3.18
N GLY A 68 27.28 -49.59 -2.83
CA GLY A 68 26.44 -48.45 -2.47
C GLY A 68 25.66 -47.89 -3.66
N PHE A 69 26.32 -47.75 -4.79
CA PHE A 69 25.70 -47.29 -6.04
C PHE A 69 24.60 -48.24 -6.54
N VAL A 70 24.80 -49.56 -6.46
CA VAL A 70 23.76 -50.51 -6.84
C VAL A 70 22.56 -50.47 -5.89
N LYS A 71 22.77 -50.18 -4.60
CA LYS A 71 21.66 -49.95 -3.65
C LYS A 71 20.87 -48.68 -3.99
N LEU A 72 21.55 -47.57 -4.29
CA LEU A 72 20.90 -46.35 -4.80
C LEU A 72 20.13 -46.60 -6.09
N ALA A 73 20.73 -47.33 -7.03
CA ALA A 73 20.09 -47.66 -8.30
C ALA A 73 18.83 -48.52 -8.12
N ARG A 74 18.82 -49.43 -7.15
CA ARG A 74 17.62 -50.21 -6.77
C ARG A 74 16.54 -49.30 -6.17
N LEU A 75 16.90 -48.34 -5.30
CA LEU A 75 15.95 -47.37 -4.74
C LEU A 75 15.26 -46.57 -5.85
N PHE A 76 16.01 -45.94 -6.76
CA PHE A 76 15.43 -45.16 -7.86
C PHE A 76 14.74 -46.00 -8.95
N ASN A 77 14.95 -47.33 -8.99
CA ASN A 77 14.20 -48.22 -9.88
C ASN A 77 12.82 -48.56 -9.35
N THR A 78 12.54 -48.38 -8.06
CA THR A 78 11.17 -48.43 -7.53
C THR A 78 10.32 -47.24 -8.00
N ILE A 79 10.96 -46.20 -8.53
CA ILE A 79 10.34 -45.01 -9.08
C ILE A 79 10.22 -45.17 -10.59
N ASP A 80 9.07 -45.63 -11.04
CA ASP A 80 8.71 -45.70 -12.45
C ASP A 80 8.29 -44.34 -13.01
N THR A 81 8.11 -44.28 -14.33
CA THR A 81 7.66 -43.06 -15.01
C THR A 81 6.29 -42.61 -14.52
N ASP A 82 5.42 -43.56 -14.14
CA ASP A 82 4.06 -43.26 -13.68
C ASP A 82 4.07 -42.56 -12.33
N PHE A 83 4.99 -42.93 -11.42
CA PHE A 83 5.22 -42.21 -10.17
C PHE A 83 5.70 -40.78 -10.40
N VAL A 84 6.66 -40.57 -11.33
CA VAL A 84 7.18 -39.23 -11.64
C VAL A 84 6.08 -38.35 -12.24
N CYS A 85 5.26 -38.90 -13.13
CA CYS A 85 4.09 -38.21 -13.68
C CYS A 85 3.06 -37.89 -12.58
N ALA A 86 2.71 -38.84 -11.72
CA ALA A 86 1.80 -38.62 -10.60
C ALA A 86 2.33 -37.56 -9.62
N TRP A 87 3.65 -37.54 -9.38
CA TRP A 87 4.33 -36.54 -8.54
C TRP A 87 4.28 -35.13 -9.14
N SER A 88 4.47 -35.01 -10.46
CA SER A 88 4.39 -33.75 -11.18
C SER A 88 2.95 -33.22 -11.25
N GLU A 89 1.99 -34.08 -11.60
CA GLU A 89 0.58 -33.71 -11.83
C GLU A 89 -0.25 -33.63 -10.53
N GLY A 90 0.23 -34.21 -9.43
CA GLY A 90 -0.43 -34.16 -8.12
C GLY A 90 -1.61 -35.12 -7.94
N CYS A 91 -1.78 -36.11 -8.81
CA CYS A 91 -2.88 -37.10 -8.75
C CYS A 91 -2.37 -38.52 -9.06
N LEU A 92 -2.59 -39.45 -8.14
CA LEU A 92 -2.31 -40.89 -8.34
C LEU A 92 -3.51 -41.55 -9.05
N LYS A 93 -3.30 -42.12 -10.24
CA LYS A 93 -4.30 -42.91 -10.96
C LYS A 93 -4.09 -44.41 -10.67
N GLY A 94 -4.80 -44.93 -9.67
CA GLY A 94 -4.80 -46.36 -9.32
C GLY A 94 -3.78 -46.77 -8.25
N THR A 95 -3.91 -48.00 -7.75
CA THR A 95 -2.98 -48.62 -6.79
C THR A 95 -1.73 -49.11 -7.52
N ASN A 96 -0.63 -48.35 -7.42
CA ASN A 96 0.66 -48.79 -7.95
C ASN A 96 1.35 -49.71 -6.92
N ASP A 97 1.56 -50.98 -7.27
CA ASP A 97 2.31 -51.95 -6.44
C ASP A 97 3.74 -51.46 -6.11
N SER A 98 4.32 -50.61 -6.95
CA SER A 98 5.62 -49.95 -6.75
C SER A 98 5.62 -48.98 -5.54
N VAL A 99 4.49 -48.36 -5.24
CA VAL A 99 4.31 -47.40 -4.13
C VAL A 99 4.17 -48.11 -2.78
N ALA A 100 3.55 -49.30 -2.78
CA ALA A 100 3.41 -50.12 -1.56
C ALA A 100 4.77 -50.67 -1.07
N GLY A 101 5.66 -51.06 -1.99
CA GLY A 101 7.00 -51.56 -1.64
C GLY A 101 7.91 -50.50 -1.02
N LEU A 102 7.79 -49.23 -1.42
CA LEU A 102 8.54 -48.10 -0.86
C LEU A 102 8.14 -47.75 0.59
N LEU A 103 6.93 -48.13 1.01
CA LEU A 103 6.41 -47.89 2.36
C LEU A 103 6.68 -49.05 3.33
N ASP A 104 7.04 -50.22 2.80
CA ASP A 104 7.35 -51.40 3.62
C ASP A 104 8.69 -51.19 4.36
N PRO A 105 8.68 -51.03 5.70
CA PRO A 105 9.90 -50.88 6.47
C PRO A 105 10.79 -52.14 6.38
N ASP A 106 10.23 -53.33 6.12
CA ASP A 106 10.98 -54.59 6.10
C ASP A 106 11.70 -54.84 4.77
N GLN A 107 11.23 -54.27 3.64
CA GLN A 107 11.95 -54.39 2.35
C GLN A 107 13.32 -53.70 2.34
N PHE A 108 13.54 -52.75 3.26
CA PHE A 108 14.78 -51.98 3.33
C PHE A 108 15.46 -51.99 4.70
N SER A 109 14.90 -52.71 5.70
CA SER A 109 15.48 -52.88 7.04
C SER A 109 16.78 -53.70 7.07
N THR A 110 17.29 -54.15 5.92
CA THR A 110 18.65 -54.69 5.82
C THR A 110 19.71 -53.59 5.80
N MET A 111 19.71 -52.70 6.81
CA MET A 111 20.93 -52.01 7.25
C MET A 111 21.85 -52.95 8.07
N SER A 112 21.45 -54.21 8.27
CA SER A 112 22.33 -55.29 8.71
C SER A 112 23.18 -55.84 7.55
N VAL A 113 24.10 -55.03 7.00
CA VAL A 113 25.37 -55.54 6.47
C VAL A 113 26.46 -54.54 6.87
N ALA A 114 26.83 -54.58 8.14
CA ALA A 114 28.11 -54.06 8.57
C ALA A 114 29.21 -54.93 7.92
N SER A 115 29.84 -54.43 6.85
CA SER A 115 31.31 -54.54 6.63
C SER A 115 31.84 -54.14 5.25
N VAL A 116 31.03 -53.85 4.21
CA VAL A 116 31.58 -53.68 2.82
C VAL A 116 31.08 -52.44 2.05
N ILE A 117 30.54 -51.41 2.71
CA ILE A 117 30.18 -50.14 2.04
C ILE A 117 30.73 -48.94 2.81
N ASP A 118 31.34 -48.02 2.06
CA ASP A 118 31.90 -46.78 2.58
C ASP A 118 30.82 -45.94 3.29
N GLU A 119 31.25 -45.21 4.32
CA GLU A 119 30.36 -44.39 5.16
C GLU A 119 29.60 -43.34 4.33
N THR A 120 30.26 -42.73 3.33
CA THR A 120 29.66 -41.74 2.42
C THR A 120 28.48 -42.32 1.66
N GLN A 121 28.63 -43.53 1.12
CA GLN A 121 27.59 -44.21 0.36
C GLN A 121 26.44 -44.69 1.25
N ARG A 122 26.75 -45.07 2.49
CA ARG A 122 25.74 -45.49 3.46
C ARG A 122 24.82 -44.33 3.84
N VAL A 123 25.40 -43.14 4.07
CA VAL A 123 24.64 -41.92 4.34
C VAL A 123 23.77 -41.56 3.13
N ASP A 124 24.32 -41.59 1.92
CA ASP A 124 23.59 -41.23 0.70
C ASP A 124 22.37 -42.15 0.44
N VAL A 125 22.55 -43.46 0.61
CA VAL A 125 21.46 -44.46 0.52
C VAL A 125 20.38 -44.19 1.56
N ALA A 126 20.76 -43.96 2.82
CA ALA A 126 19.82 -43.77 3.92
C ALA A 126 19.02 -42.45 3.78
N VAL A 127 19.68 -41.36 3.40
CA VAL A 127 19.03 -40.06 3.15
C VAL A 127 18.07 -40.16 1.98
N THR A 128 18.50 -40.74 0.86
CA THR A 128 17.65 -40.93 -0.32
C THR A 128 16.41 -41.77 0.02
N GLN A 129 16.57 -42.85 0.81
CA GLN A 129 15.45 -43.68 1.22
C GLN A 129 14.44 -42.92 2.10
N CYS A 130 14.90 -42.15 3.09
CA CYS A 130 14.03 -41.34 3.94
C CYS A 130 13.26 -40.29 3.13
N TRP A 131 13.92 -39.69 2.14
CA TRP A 131 13.32 -38.73 1.23
C TRP A 131 12.22 -39.37 0.36
N LEU A 132 12.50 -40.50 -0.29
CA LEU A 132 11.51 -41.19 -1.14
C LEU A 132 10.27 -41.64 -0.36
N ARG A 133 10.44 -42.18 0.86
CA ARG A 133 9.32 -42.53 1.75
C ARG A 133 8.42 -41.33 2.05
N THR A 134 9.04 -40.16 2.21
CA THR A 134 8.34 -38.91 2.47
C THR A 134 7.55 -38.42 1.25
N LEU A 135 8.13 -38.51 0.05
CA LEU A 135 7.44 -38.17 -1.20
C LEU A 135 6.20 -39.04 -1.43
N VAL A 136 6.30 -40.35 -1.17
CA VAL A 136 5.17 -41.28 -1.26
C VAL A 136 4.05 -40.87 -0.30
N CYS A 137 4.38 -40.56 0.95
CA CYS A 137 3.38 -40.10 1.93
C CYS A 137 2.68 -38.81 1.49
N GLN A 138 3.43 -37.87 0.90
CA GLN A 138 2.88 -36.62 0.36
C GLN A 138 1.92 -36.87 -0.81
N LEU A 139 2.23 -37.83 -1.68
CA LEU A 139 1.34 -38.22 -2.77
C LEU A 139 0.02 -38.80 -2.28
N GLN A 140 0.07 -39.69 -1.29
CA GLN A 140 -1.13 -40.32 -0.70
C GLN A 140 -2.07 -39.30 -0.05
N VAL A 141 -1.52 -38.26 0.59
CA VAL A 141 -2.33 -37.17 1.15
C VAL A 141 -2.96 -36.31 0.05
N ARG A 142 -2.24 -36.05 -1.04
CA ARG A 142 -2.75 -35.26 -2.18
C ARG A 142 -3.83 -35.99 -2.97
N SER A 143 -3.76 -37.31 -3.09
CA SER A 143 -4.76 -38.12 -3.79
C SER A 143 -6.06 -38.35 -3.01
N ASN A 144 -6.19 -37.76 -1.81
CA ASN A 144 -7.39 -37.82 -0.96
C ASN A 144 -7.77 -39.25 -0.51
N GLU A 145 -6.84 -40.20 -0.55
CA GLU A 145 -7.06 -41.52 0.04
C GLU A 145 -7.06 -41.38 1.58
N LEU A 146 -8.08 -41.92 2.25
CA LEU A 146 -8.39 -41.76 3.68
C LEU A 146 -7.34 -42.31 4.68
N HIS A 147 -6.08 -42.46 4.29
CA HIS A 147 -4.99 -43.07 5.05
C HIS A 147 -4.11 -42.08 5.86
N GLY A 148 -4.56 -40.84 6.09
CA GLY A 148 -3.75 -39.76 6.68
C GLY A 148 -3.05 -40.06 8.02
N ARG A 149 -3.58 -40.99 8.83
CA ARG A 149 -2.96 -41.43 10.09
C ARG A 149 -1.74 -42.35 9.86
N GLY A 150 -1.73 -43.13 8.78
CA GLY A 150 -0.62 -43.99 8.38
C GLY A 150 0.54 -43.18 7.78
N ALA A 151 0.23 -42.22 6.90
CA ALA A 151 1.21 -41.33 6.27
C ALA A 151 1.99 -40.49 7.31
N ALA A 152 1.32 -39.88 8.28
CA ALA A 152 1.97 -39.12 9.36
C ALA A 152 2.88 -40.00 10.25
N THR A 153 2.55 -41.28 10.40
CA THR A 153 3.37 -42.23 11.16
C THR A 153 4.62 -42.65 10.38
N SER A 154 4.49 -42.84 9.08
CA SER A 154 5.60 -43.16 8.17
C SER A 154 6.59 -41.99 8.02
N VAL A 155 6.10 -40.74 7.88
CA VAL A 155 6.98 -39.56 7.82
C VAL A 155 7.75 -39.36 9.12
N ARG A 156 7.11 -39.56 10.28
CA ARG A 156 7.80 -39.52 11.58
C ARG A 156 8.87 -40.60 11.73
N ALA A 157 8.62 -41.79 11.19
CA ALA A 157 9.62 -42.86 11.17
C ALA A 157 10.82 -42.46 10.28
N ALA A 158 10.57 -41.97 9.06
CA ALA A 158 11.62 -41.50 8.16
C ALA A 158 12.47 -40.37 8.77
N ALA A 159 11.87 -39.43 9.49
CA ALA A 159 12.60 -38.37 10.19
C ALA A 159 13.49 -38.89 11.33
N ARG A 160 12.98 -39.87 12.09
CA ARG A 160 13.75 -40.52 13.16
C ARG A 160 14.93 -41.29 12.58
N ASP A 161 14.71 -42.02 11.49
CA ASP A 161 15.76 -42.77 10.79
C ASP A 161 16.83 -41.82 10.24
N LEU A 162 16.43 -40.67 9.69
CA LEU A 162 17.33 -39.61 9.21
C LEU A 162 18.16 -39.00 10.35
N LEU A 163 17.56 -38.70 11.50
CA LEU A 163 18.27 -38.18 12.68
C LEU A 163 19.26 -39.20 13.24
N ASN A 164 18.88 -40.48 13.29
CA ASN A 164 19.78 -41.56 13.70
C ASN A 164 20.95 -41.72 12.73
N CYS A 165 20.71 -41.58 11.42
CA CYS A 165 21.75 -41.59 10.40
C CYS A 165 22.75 -40.43 10.59
N PHE A 166 22.26 -39.20 10.80
CA PHE A 166 23.13 -38.05 11.03
C PHE A 166 23.86 -38.10 12.36
N GLY A 167 23.21 -38.59 13.42
CA GLY A 167 23.84 -38.77 14.73
C GLY A 167 24.96 -39.82 14.74
N ALA A 168 24.95 -40.76 13.79
CA ALA A 168 25.95 -41.81 13.65
C ALA A 168 27.05 -41.50 12.61
N ALA A 169 26.93 -40.44 11.82
CA ALA A 169 27.85 -40.09 10.74
C ALA A 169 28.92 -39.08 11.17
N ARG A 170 30.14 -39.20 10.62
CA ARG A 170 31.21 -38.19 10.83
C ARG A 170 30.89 -36.88 10.11
N LEU A 171 31.16 -35.74 10.77
CA LEU A 171 30.93 -34.40 10.20
C LEU A 171 31.60 -34.19 8.83
N GLU A 172 32.81 -34.72 8.63
CA GLU A 172 33.53 -34.63 7.36
C GLU A 172 32.82 -35.34 6.22
N ILE A 173 32.13 -36.45 6.52
CA ILE A 173 31.33 -37.20 5.54
C ILE A 173 30.09 -36.40 5.18
N LEU A 174 29.42 -35.76 6.14
CA LEU A 174 28.26 -34.91 5.88
C LEU A 174 28.58 -33.70 4.99
N GLY A 175 29.80 -33.17 5.10
CA GLY A 175 30.30 -32.09 4.25
C GLY A 175 30.75 -32.54 2.85
N SER A 176 30.86 -33.85 2.60
CA SER A 176 31.33 -34.39 1.31
C SER A 176 30.25 -34.51 0.23
N HIS A 177 28.97 -34.39 0.62
CA HIS A 177 27.83 -34.49 -0.29
C HIS A 177 27.44 -33.12 -0.86
N GLY A 178 27.02 -33.10 -2.12
CA GLY A 178 26.59 -31.87 -2.81
C GLY A 178 25.19 -31.40 -2.45
N ILE A 179 24.77 -30.30 -3.09
CA ILE A 179 23.48 -29.63 -2.86
C ILE A 179 22.26 -30.56 -2.98
N GLY A 180 22.33 -31.60 -3.83
CA GLY A 180 21.24 -32.56 -3.98
C GLY A 180 20.87 -33.28 -2.68
N MET A 181 21.85 -33.64 -1.83
CA MET A 181 21.55 -34.27 -0.54
C MET A 181 20.93 -33.26 0.44
N ILE A 182 21.40 -32.01 0.43
CA ILE A 182 20.85 -30.93 1.26
C ILE A 182 19.36 -30.72 0.95
N GLU A 183 18.99 -30.74 -0.34
CA GLU A 183 17.60 -30.61 -0.78
C GLU A 183 16.73 -31.80 -0.34
N GLN A 184 17.25 -33.03 -0.39
CA GLN A 184 16.54 -34.21 0.09
C GLN A 184 16.28 -34.16 1.61
N VAL A 185 17.27 -33.70 2.38
CA VAL A 185 17.19 -33.51 3.84
C VAL A 185 16.21 -32.40 4.18
N ALA A 186 16.29 -31.26 3.49
CA ALA A 186 15.36 -30.15 3.65
C ALA A 186 13.93 -30.58 3.34
N SER A 187 13.72 -31.30 2.23
CA SER A 187 12.42 -31.85 1.84
C SER A 187 11.84 -32.78 2.91
N THR A 188 12.64 -33.70 3.45
CA THR A 188 12.22 -34.62 4.52
C THR A 188 11.89 -33.88 5.82
N THR A 189 12.71 -32.88 6.18
CA THR A 189 12.55 -32.09 7.41
C THR A 189 11.30 -31.21 7.34
N ILE A 190 11.11 -30.47 6.25
CA ILE A 190 9.93 -29.63 6.00
C ILE A 190 8.66 -30.48 6.06
N SER A 191 8.68 -31.66 5.43
CA SER A 191 7.56 -32.60 5.50
C SER A 191 7.28 -33.05 6.92
N THR A 192 8.31 -33.43 7.67
CA THR A 192 8.17 -33.86 9.06
C THR A 192 7.56 -32.75 9.93
N ILE A 193 7.99 -31.50 9.74
CA ILE A 193 7.40 -30.34 10.40
C ILE A 193 5.92 -30.20 10.02
N MET A 194 5.58 -30.31 8.73
CA MET A 194 4.20 -30.26 8.24
C MET A 194 3.30 -31.36 8.84
N TYR A 195 3.84 -32.57 9.08
CA TYR A 195 3.08 -33.70 9.64
C TYR A 195 3.05 -33.75 11.18
N LEU A 196 4.05 -33.19 11.88
CA LEU A 196 4.09 -33.10 13.35
C LEU A 196 3.23 -31.94 13.88
N SER A 197 3.16 -30.84 13.13
CA SER A 197 2.33 -29.67 13.46
C SER A 197 0.88 -29.92 13.06
N SER A 198 0.23 -30.81 13.81
CA SER A 198 -1.15 -31.24 13.59
C SER A 198 -2.09 -30.02 13.40
N PHE A 199 -2.63 -29.94 12.17
CA PHE A 199 -3.79 -29.18 11.70
C PHE A 199 -3.75 -27.64 11.61
N ASN A 200 -3.10 -26.90 12.52
CA ASN A 200 -3.17 -25.42 12.49
C ASN A 200 -2.03 -24.73 11.72
N ALA A 201 -0.84 -25.32 11.65
CA ALA A 201 0.32 -24.71 10.99
C ALA A 201 0.35 -24.94 9.47
N LEU A 202 -0.29 -26.00 8.97
CA LEU A 202 -0.38 -26.29 7.54
C LEU A 202 -1.20 -25.23 6.78
N LEU A 203 -2.17 -24.59 7.44
CA LEU A 203 -2.92 -23.46 6.88
C LEU A 203 -2.10 -22.16 6.84
N LEU A 204 -1.15 -21.99 7.78
CA LEU A 204 -0.30 -20.80 7.87
C LEU A 204 0.91 -20.90 6.95
N LEU A 205 1.51 -22.08 6.77
CA LEU A 205 2.73 -22.22 5.95
C LEU A 205 2.46 -22.38 4.44
N LEU A 206 1.28 -22.93 4.07
CA LEU A 206 0.81 -22.83 2.67
C LEU A 206 0.53 -21.38 2.26
N ALA A 207 0.39 -20.45 3.22
CA ALA A 207 0.24 -19.02 2.95
C ALA A 207 1.59 -18.26 2.85
N THR A 208 2.72 -18.87 3.25
CA THR A 208 4.02 -18.19 3.29
C THR A 208 5.07 -18.72 2.30
N LEU A 209 4.87 -19.90 1.68
CA LEU A 209 5.81 -20.49 0.71
C LEU A 209 5.39 -20.36 -0.76
N SER A 210 4.33 -19.61 -1.07
CA SER A 210 3.98 -19.27 -2.45
C SER A 210 4.56 -17.90 -2.85
N GLY A 211 5.73 -17.92 -3.49
CA GLY A 211 6.17 -16.87 -4.41
C GLY A 211 6.80 -17.55 -5.64
N PRO A 212 6.52 -17.13 -6.88
CA PRO A 212 5.87 -15.89 -7.30
C PRO A 212 4.40 -16.07 -7.70
N SER A 213 3.63 -14.98 -7.62
CA SER A 213 2.48 -14.65 -8.47
C SER A 213 1.63 -15.82 -9.02
N SER A 214 0.87 -16.51 -8.17
CA SER A 214 -0.38 -17.18 -8.58
C SER A 214 -1.18 -17.61 -7.34
N GLY A 215 -1.63 -16.64 -6.55
CA GLY A 215 -2.83 -16.88 -5.74
C GLY A 215 -3.92 -17.33 -6.70
N ALA A 216 -4.62 -18.43 -6.39
CA ALA A 216 -5.82 -18.80 -7.12
C ALA A 216 -6.69 -17.54 -7.22
N CYS A 217 -6.81 -16.96 -8.43
CA CYS A 217 -7.48 -15.68 -8.64
C CYS A 217 -8.87 -15.80 -8.04
N VAL A 218 -9.08 -15.16 -6.89
CA VAL A 218 -10.36 -15.28 -6.23
C VAL A 218 -11.31 -14.38 -6.98
N PRO A 219 -12.36 -14.92 -7.64
CA PRO A 219 -13.12 -14.15 -8.61
C PRO A 219 -13.67 -12.87 -7.98
N GLY A 220 -13.27 -11.73 -8.54
CA GLY A 220 -13.78 -10.42 -8.12
C GLY A 220 -13.09 -9.77 -6.92
N VAL A 221 -11.93 -10.25 -6.51
CA VAL A 221 -11.02 -9.53 -5.61
C VAL A 221 -9.62 -9.53 -6.23
N LYS A 222 -8.98 -8.36 -6.30
CA LYS A 222 -7.58 -8.22 -6.74
C LYS A 222 -6.79 -7.49 -5.66
N THR A 223 -5.80 -8.17 -5.12
CA THR A 223 -4.78 -7.62 -4.20
C THR A 223 -3.42 -7.69 -4.88
N TRP A 224 -2.41 -7.05 -4.31
CA TRP A 224 -1.04 -7.07 -4.82
C TRP A 224 -0.02 -7.03 -3.67
N TRP A 225 1.26 -7.24 -4.03
CA TRP A 225 2.38 -7.32 -3.09
C TRP A 225 3.64 -6.68 -3.68
N HIS A 226 4.53 -6.21 -2.80
CA HIS A 226 5.87 -5.73 -3.14
C HIS A 226 6.90 -6.57 -2.38
N ASP A 227 7.79 -7.25 -3.11
CA ASP A 227 8.77 -8.17 -2.51
C ASP A 227 9.90 -7.41 -1.78
N LYS A 228 10.30 -6.26 -2.34
CA LYS A 228 11.29 -5.36 -1.72
C LYS A 228 10.59 -4.33 -0.86
N SER A 229 10.66 -4.53 0.45
CA SER A 229 10.03 -3.64 1.41
C SER A 229 10.83 -3.52 2.71
N THR A 230 10.63 -2.40 3.40
CA THR A 230 11.29 -2.10 4.68
C THR A 230 10.26 -1.70 5.73
N ILE A 231 10.50 -2.08 6.99
CA ILE A 231 9.74 -1.63 8.16
C ILE A 231 10.53 -0.63 9.01
N ASP A 232 11.71 -0.21 8.54
CA ASP A 232 12.49 0.85 9.19
C ASP A 232 11.63 2.11 9.25
N ILE A 233 11.71 2.88 10.32
CA ILE A 233 11.00 4.15 10.52
C ILE A 233 11.94 5.30 10.89
N GLN A 234 13.24 5.03 10.95
CA GLN A 234 14.29 6.00 11.24
C GLN A 234 14.97 6.50 9.98
N ARG A 235 14.85 5.77 8.86
CA ARG A 235 15.55 6.07 7.61
C ARG A 235 14.62 6.15 6.40
N PRO A 236 15.00 6.88 5.35
CA PRO A 236 14.31 6.84 4.06
C PRO A 236 14.41 5.42 3.47
N ALA A 237 13.37 4.98 2.77
CA ALA A 237 13.40 3.70 2.06
C ALA A 237 14.34 3.80 0.84
N ALA A 238 15.03 2.70 0.49
CA ALA A 238 15.89 2.66 -0.70
C ALA A 238 15.08 2.92 -1.99
N PRO A 239 15.71 3.29 -3.12
CA PRO A 239 14.99 3.61 -4.36
C PRO A 239 13.99 2.54 -4.81
N ASP A 240 14.37 1.27 -4.70
CA ASP A 240 13.60 0.09 -5.14
C ASP A 240 12.84 -0.61 -4.00
N GLU A 241 12.78 0.00 -2.81
CA GLU A 241 12.05 -0.51 -1.65
C GLU A 241 10.77 0.30 -1.36
N VAL A 242 9.73 -0.36 -0.87
CA VAL A 242 8.50 0.29 -0.38
C VAL A 242 8.41 0.16 1.13
N ARG A 243 8.10 1.26 1.85
CA ARG A 243 7.86 1.18 3.29
C ARG A 243 6.57 0.42 3.57
N ARG A 244 6.69 -0.67 4.33
CA ARG A 244 5.60 -1.55 4.73
C ARG A 244 5.23 -1.27 6.18
N SER A 245 3.96 -1.47 6.53
CA SER A 245 3.54 -1.36 7.92
C SER A 245 4.31 -2.29 8.84
N ARG A 246 4.76 -1.72 9.96
CA ARG A 246 5.44 -2.43 11.03
C ARG A 246 4.48 -3.19 11.95
N ARG A 247 3.21 -2.80 11.98
CA ARG A 247 2.21 -3.25 12.96
C ARG A 247 1.09 -4.11 12.37
N TYR A 248 0.72 -3.90 11.10
CA TYR A 248 -0.46 -4.55 10.54
C TYR A 248 -0.14 -5.42 9.33
N GLU A 249 -0.73 -6.61 9.30
CA GLU A 249 -0.92 -7.41 8.10
C GLU A 249 -2.39 -7.45 7.71
N VAL A 250 -2.68 -7.24 6.42
CA VAL A 250 -4.05 -7.32 5.90
C VAL A 250 -4.17 -8.40 4.84
N SER A 251 -5.28 -9.12 4.89
CA SER A 251 -5.67 -10.08 3.87
C SER A 251 -7.17 -9.99 3.57
N VAL A 252 -7.56 -10.26 2.34
CA VAL A 252 -8.92 -10.06 1.84
C VAL A 252 -9.45 -11.34 1.24
N SER A 253 -10.70 -11.66 1.54
CA SER A 253 -11.42 -12.81 1.00
C SER A 253 -12.81 -12.38 0.52
N PRO A 254 -13.40 -12.96 -0.53
CA PRO A 254 -14.85 -12.84 -0.71
C PRO A 254 -15.55 -13.30 0.56
N ALA A 255 -16.59 -12.56 0.93
CA ALA A 255 -17.27 -12.73 2.19
C ALA A 255 -17.67 -14.19 2.42
N SER A 256 -17.42 -14.68 3.64
CA SER A 256 -17.76 -16.02 4.11
C SER A 256 -17.07 -17.19 3.39
N THR A 257 -16.05 -16.95 2.56
CA THR A 257 -15.31 -18.05 1.89
C THR A 257 -14.07 -18.51 2.65
N GLY A 258 -13.51 -17.68 3.53
CA GLY A 258 -12.28 -17.96 4.27
C GLY A 258 -11.01 -18.07 3.41
N ARG A 259 -11.10 -17.75 2.11
CA ARG A 259 -9.99 -17.78 1.14
C ARG A 259 -9.29 -16.44 1.11
N PHE A 260 -8.47 -16.17 2.12
CA PHE A 260 -7.78 -14.88 2.29
C PHE A 260 -6.55 -14.78 1.38
N GLN A 261 -6.46 -13.68 0.63
CA GLN A 261 -5.30 -13.27 -0.15
C GLN A 261 -4.62 -12.09 0.54
N ARG A 262 -3.28 -12.10 0.61
CA ARG A 262 -2.52 -10.99 1.22
C ARG A 262 -2.71 -9.71 0.41
N SER A 263 -2.81 -8.58 1.11
CA SER A 263 -2.86 -7.24 0.54
C SER A 263 -1.73 -6.42 1.15
N PHE A 264 -0.89 -5.80 0.33
CA PHE A 264 0.24 -5.01 0.83
C PHE A 264 -0.25 -3.86 1.71
N VAL A 265 0.37 -3.70 2.88
CA VAL A 265 0.09 -2.60 3.80
C VAL A 265 1.26 -1.64 3.75
N TYR A 266 1.07 -0.50 3.10
CA TYR A 266 2.03 0.59 3.03
C TYR A 266 2.09 1.33 4.37
N GLU A 267 3.16 2.08 4.62
CA GLU A 267 3.27 2.96 5.79
C GLU A 267 3.97 4.27 5.46
N SER A 268 3.42 5.38 5.96
CA SER A 268 4.00 6.71 5.87
C SER A 268 4.25 7.26 7.28
N ILE A 269 5.36 7.96 7.43
CA ILE A 269 5.82 8.55 8.69
C ILE A 269 6.10 10.04 8.50
N PRO A 270 5.95 10.87 9.54
CA PRO A 270 6.32 12.27 9.48
C PRO A 270 7.77 12.46 9.00
N ARG A 271 8.00 13.41 8.09
CA ARG A 271 9.30 13.69 7.44
C ARG A 271 9.94 12.52 6.68
N ASN A 272 9.21 11.40 6.50
CA ASN A 272 9.59 10.27 5.64
C ASN A 272 10.91 9.56 6.04
N GLY A 273 11.43 9.83 7.23
CA GLY A 273 12.76 9.39 7.67
C GLY A 273 13.92 10.29 7.19
N ASN A 274 13.63 11.40 6.50
CA ASN A 274 14.63 12.37 6.03
C ASN A 274 15.02 13.41 7.10
N GLY A 275 14.23 13.55 8.17
CA GLY A 275 14.40 14.65 9.14
C GLY A 275 14.09 16.01 8.51
N LYS A 276 14.66 17.10 9.05
CA LYS A 276 14.45 18.47 8.54
C LYS A 276 15.28 18.77 7.28
N MET A 277 15.24 17.88 6.29
CA MET A 277 16.07 17.92 5.09
C MET A 277 15.89 19.23 4.31
N PHE A 278 16.94 20.07 4.23
CA PHE A 278 16.95 21.26 3.37
C PHE A 278 17.20 20.91 1.90
N ASP A 279 18.10 19.97 1.64
CA ASP A 279 18.55 19.61 0.31
C ASP A 279 18.78 18.08 0.24
N PRO A 280 18.10 17.35 -0.66
CA PRO A 280 18.31 15.91 -0.85
C PRO A 280 19.76 15.49 -1.17
N ALA A 281 20.57 16.39 -1.74
CA ALA A 281 21.98 16.14 -2.04
C ALA A 281 22.93 16.38 -0.85
N GLN A 282 22.46 17.01 0.23
CA GLN A 282 23.29 17.40 1.37
C GLN A 282 22.75 16.79 2.67
N THR A 283 23.01 15.48 2.84
CA THR A 283 22.60 14.75 4.04
C THR A 283 23.14 15.42 5.30
N GLY A 284 22.24 15.82 6.21
CA GLY A 284 22.57 16.49 7.47
C GLY A 284 22.45 18.02 7.45
N LYS A 285 22.24 18.65 6.29
CA LYS A 285 21.86 20.07 6.25
C LYS A 285 20.37 20.22 6.55
N GLU A 286 20.07 20.80 7.69
CA GLU A 286 18.69 21.06 8.09
C GLU A 286 18.21 22.45 7.65
N TYR A 287 16.93 22.55 7.29
CA TYR A 287 16.29 23.87 7.14
C TYR A 287 16.01 24.45 8.53
N ASN A 288 15.95 25.78 8.60
CA ASN A 288 15.53 26.50 9.79
C ASN A 288 14.42 27.49 9.42
N LEU A 289 13.18 27.03 9.53
CA LEU A 289 11.98 27.79 9.18
C LEU A 289 11.33 28.26 10.48
N THR A 290 11.02 29.56 10.57
CA THR A 290 10.39 30.17 11.75
C THR A 290 9.07 29.48 12.11
N ASP A 291 8.23 29.23 11.11
CA ASP A 291 6.91 28.61 11.29
C ASP A 291 6.98 27.07 11.36
N GLY A 292 8.19 26.51 11.24
CA GLY A 292 8.41 25.07 11.14
C GLY A 292 7.89 24.47 9.84
N ASP A 293 7.65 23.17 9.86
CA ASP A 293 7.20 22.37 8.72
C ASP A 293 5.85 21.68 8.99
N GLY A 294 5.19 22.03 10.08
CA GLY A 294 3.95 21.40 10.53
C GLY A 294 4.13 20.18 11.43
N VAL A 295 5.32 19.57 11.47
CA VAL A 295 5.64 18.39 12.29
C VAL A 295 6.34 18.80 13.59
N THR A 296 5.78 18.35 14.71
CA THR A 296 6.19 18.68 16.08
C THR A 296 6.43 17.40 16.87
N VAL A 297 5.51 17.04 17.77
CA VAL A 297 5.57 15.88 18.67
C VAL A 297 5.35 14.53 17.96
N GLU A 298 4.87 14.54 16.71
CA GLU A 298 4.43 13.34 16.01
C GLU A 298 5.54 12.29 15.85
N ILE A 299 6.78 12.73 15.63
CA ILE A 299 7.95 11.83 15.52
C ILE A 299 8.23 11.16 16.86
N ASP A 300 8.29 11.93 17.95
CA ASP A 300 8.57 11.43 19.30
C ASP A 300 7.44 10.52 19.82
N ALA A 301 6.20 10.87 19.50
CA ALA A 301 5.03 10.05 19.77
C ALA A 301 5.00 8.76 18.93
N GLY A 302 5.78 8.70 17.84
CA GLY A 302 5.86 7.55 16.94
C GLY A 302 4.63 7.43 16.03
N ILE A 303 3.99 8.56 15.69
CA ILE A 303 2.82 8.61 14.82
C ILE A 303 3.16 8.08 13.42
N SER A 304 2.30 7.22 12.87
CA SER A 304 2.43 6.70 11.51
C SER A 304 1.05 6.47 10.89
N MET A 305 0.99 6.52 9.56
CA MET A 305 -0.21 6.23 8.79
C MET A 305 0.04 5.07 7.85
N ALA A 306 -0.52 3.91 8.19
CA ALA A 306 -0.52 2.73 7.34
C ALA A 306 -1.81 2.64 6.52
N TRP A 307 -1.73 2.05 5.33
CA TRP A 307 -2.90 1.80 4.52
C TRP A 307 -2.74 0.59 3.62
N THR A 308 -3.85 0.00 3.21
CA THR A 308 -3.89 -1.00 2.15
C THR A 308 -4.98 -0.65 1.15
N GLN A 309 -4.76 -1.04 -0.10
CA GLN A 309 -5.74 -0.90 -1.16
C GLN A 309 -5.90 -2.23 -1.89
N PHE A 310 -7.13 -2.54 -2.26
CA PHE A 310 -7.46 -3.68 -3.11
C PHE A 310 -8.65 -3.32 -3.99
N GLN A 311 -8.84 -4.09 -5.07
CA GLN A 311 -10.02 -3.96 -5.91
C GLN A 311 -11.04 -5.06 -5.61
N TYR A 312 -12.31 -4.72 -5.65
CA TYR A 312 -13.42 -5.67 -5.43
C TYR A 312 -14.65 -5.40 -6.29
N ARG A 313 -15.49 -6.42 -6.46
CA ARG A 313 -16.80 -6.35 -7.16
C ARG A 313 -17.91 -7.16 -6.48
N ARG A 314 -17.71 -7.50 -5.21
CA ARG A 314 -18.60 -8.30 -4.35
C ARG A 314 -18.18 -8.10 -2.90
N ASP A 315 -19.06 -8.42 -1.96
CA ASP A 315 -18.77 -8.36 -0.54
C ASP A 315 -17.49 -9.13 -0.19
N VAL A 316 -16.71 -8.57 0.73
CA VAL A 316 -15.45 -9.16 1.20
C VAL A 316 -15.37 -9.17 2.72
N ASP A 317 -14.60 -10.12 3.24
CA ASP A 317 -14.06 -10.07 4.59
C ASP A 317 -12.62 -9.55 4.52
N VAL A 318 -12.34 -8.47 5.23
CA VAL A 318 -11.00 -7.90 5.42
C VAL A 318 -10.49 -8.36 6.77
N ARG A 319 -9.44 -9.18 6.77
CA ARG A 319 -8.79 -9.67 7.99
C ARG A 319 -7.52 -8.88 8.24
N ILE A 320 -7.44 -8.30 9.43
CA ILE A 320 -6.33 -7.53 9.98
C ILE A 320 -5.69 -8.37 11.08
N VAL A 321 -4.38 -8.54 11.03
CA VAL A 321 -3.59 -9.26 12.04
C VAL A 321 -2.48 -8.34 12.54
N SER A 322 -2.24 -8.33 13.84
CA SER A 322 -1.10 -7.64 14.43
C SER A 322 0.22 -8.36 14.10
N SER A 323 1.19 -7.66 13.53
CA SER A 323 2.51 -8.21 13.19
C SER A 323 3.58 -7.97 14.25
N ASP A 324 3.34 -7.08 15.21
CA ASP A 324 4.27 -6.77 16.30
C ASP A 324 4.00 -7.60 17.58
N GLY A 325 2.99 -8.48 17.54
CA GLY A 325 2.58 -9.35 18.64
C GLY A 325 1.64 -8.68 19.66
N SER A 326 1.28 -7.41 19.46
CA SER A 326 0.29 -6.73 20.29
C SER A 326 -1.14 -7.24 20.03
N SER A 327 -1.99 -7.19 21.05
CA SER A 327 -3.42 -7.49 20.91
C SER A 327 -4.13 -6.33 20.20
N LEU A 328 -5.01 -6.65 19.26
CA LEU A 328 -5.98 -5.72 18.66
C LEU A 328 -7.26 -5.61 19.50
N GLY A 329 -7.48 -6.54 20.43
CA GLY A 329 -8.59 -6.52 21.38
C GLY A 329 -9.89 -7.12 20.81
N PRO A 330 -10.98 -7.12 21.60
CA PRO A 330 -12.29 -7.60 21.15
C PRO A 330 -12.90 -6.69 20.07
N ALA A 331 -13.96 -7.13 19.39
CA ALA A 331 -14.62 -6.31 18.36
C ALA A 331 -15.15 -4.96 18.90
N SER A 332 -15.52 -4.89 20.18
CA SER A 332 -15.93 -3.63 20.85
C SER A 332 -14.77 -2.64 21.05
N ASN A 333 -13.52 -3.07 20.84
CA ASN A 333 -12.32 -2.24 20.89
C ASN A 333 -12.06 -1.51 19.57
N VAL A 334 -12.83 -1.81 18.53
CA VAL A 334 -12.57 -1.37 17.17
C VAL A 334 -13.63 -0.36 16.76
N VAL A 335 -13.20 0.83 16.35
CA VAL A 335 -14.03 1.82 15.69
C VAL A 335 -13.66 1.83 14.20
N VAL A 336 -14.67 1.78 13.33
CA VAL A 336 -14.49 1.99 11.89
C VAL A 336 -15.01 3.39 11.58
N ARG A 337 -14.12 4.27 11.13
CA ARG A 337 -14.48 5.62 10.70
C ARG A 337 -14.41 5.74 9.18
N PRO A 338 -15.39 6.35 8.50
CA PRO A 338 -16.55 7.02 9.09
C PRO A 338 -17.56 6.07 9.73
N VAL A 339 -18.15 6.49 10.85
CA VAL A 339 -19.01 5.62 11.68
C VAL A 339 -20.34 5.25 11.00
N ASP A 340 -20.80 6.08 10.07
CA ASP A 340 -22.03 5.86 9.31
C ASP A 340 -21.96 4.67 8.34
N LEU A 341 -20.75 4.15 8.06
CA LEU A 341 -20.57 2.93 7.26
C LEU A 341 -21.20 1.68 7.93
N GLY A 342 -21.27 1.65 9.26
CA GLY A 342 -21.94 0.58 10.01
C GLY A 342 -21.43 -0.84 9.72
N PHE A 343 -20.15 -0.99 9.36
CA PHE A 343 -19.59 -2.28 8.99
C PHE A 343 -19.52 -3.24 10.18
N LYS A 344 -19.73 -4.54 9.90
CA LYS A 344 -19.72 -5.56 10.94
C LYS A 344 -18.29 -5.97 11.26
N VAL A 345 -17.91 -5.85 12.53
CA VAL A 345 -16.58 -6.22 13.04
C VAL A 345 -16.68 -7.48 13.91
N ARG A 346 -15.68 -8.36 13.78
CA ARG A 346 -15.51 -9.55 14.61
C ARG A 346 -14.04 -9.69 15.00
N SER A 347 -13.76 -10.18 16.20
CA SER A 347 -12.40 -10.44 16.68
C SER A 347 -12.29 -11.92 17.06
N PRO A 348 -11.96 -12.82 16.10
CA PRO A 348 -11.89 -14.27 16.36
C PRO A 348 -10.72 -14.67 17.27
N GLN A 349 -9.67 -13.85 17.33
CA GLN A 349 -8.50 -14.02 18.20
C GLN A 349 -8.05 -12.63 18.69
N PRO A 350 -7.35 -12.52 19.83
CA PRO A 350 -6.92 -11.23 20.37
C PRO A 350 -6.08 -10.37 19.42
N ASP A 351 -5.32 -11.00 18.52
CA ASP A 351 -4.43 -10.36 17.54
C ASP A 351 -5.08 -10.16 16.16
N THR A 352 -6.35 -10.55 16.00
CA THR A 352 -7.00 -10.67 14.68
C THR A 352 -8.37 -10.03 14.69
N VAL A 353 -8.60 -9.11 13.74
CA VAL A 353 -9.91 -8.49 13.49
C VAL A 353 -10.37 -8.79 12.07
N ILE A 354 -11.66 -9.07 11.89
CA ILE A 354 -12.30 -9.28 10.60
C ILE A 354 -13.44 -8.28 10.45
N ILE A 355 -13.39 -7.52 9.35
CA ILE A 355 -14.41 -6.54 8.97
C ILE A 355 -15.11 -7.03 7.71
N GLN A 356 -16.43 -7.14 7.76
CA GLN A 356 -17.23 -7.43 6.59
C GLN A 356 -17.50 -6.13 5.83
N VAL A 357 -16.97 -6.02 4.61
CA VAL A 357 -17.10 -4.83 3.75
C VAL A 357 -18.03 -5.18 2.58
N PRO A 358 -19.27 -4.68 2.57
CA PRO A 358 -20.19 -4.87 1.45
C PRO A 358 -19.69 -4.18 0.18
N TYR A 359 -20.01 -4.73 -0.99
CA TYR A 359 -19.69 -4.06 -2.25
C TYR A 359 -20.54 -2.81 -2.46
N GLN A 360 -19.83 -1.70 -2.69
CA GLN A 360 -20.38 -0.42 -3.06
C GLN A 360 -19.76 0.02 -4.38
N LYS A 361 -20.56 0.59 -5.30
CA LYS A 361 -20.06 1.10 -6.59
C LYS A 361 -19.06 2.23 -6.41
N SER A 362 -19.30 3.07 -5.39
CA SER A 362 -18.39 4.12 -4.93
C SER A 362 -17.10 3.56 -4.33
N GLY A 363 -17.05 2.28 -3.95
CA GLY A 363 -16.01 1.75 -3.06
C GLY A 363 -16.22 2.17 -1.60
N ALA A 364 -15.26 1.82 -0.74
CA ALA A 364 -15.23 2.28 0.64
C ALA A 364 -13.80 2.69 1.02
N ARG A 365 -13.67 3.81 1.75
CA ARG A 365 -12.40 4.32 2.28
C ARG A 365 -12.61 4.63 3.75
N PHE A 366 -11.94 3.90 4.62
CA PHE A 366 -12.20 3.97 6.06
C PHE A 366 -10.94 3.73 6.89
N SER A 367 -10.92 4.33 8.07
CA SER A 367 -9.96 4.09 9.15
C SER A 367 -10.45 2.94 10.03
N VAL A 368 -9.54 2.10 10.48
CA VAL A 368 -9.77 1.06 11.49
C VAL A 368 -8.94 1.42 12.71
N GLU A 369 -9.63 1.67 13.82
CA GLU A 369 -9.05 2.30 15.01
C GLU A 369 -9.21 1.37 16.19
N PHE A 370 -8.10 1.07 16.85
CA PHE A 370 -8.08 0.22 18.05
C PHE A 370 -7.93 1.12 19.26
N GLN A 371 -8.82 0.99 20.24
CA GLN A 371 -8.83 1.87 21.42
C GLN A 371 -7.47 1.87 22.16
N ASP A 372 -6.79 0.73 22.20
CA ASP A 372 -5.48 0.56 22.86
C ASP A 372 -4.30 1.17 22.06
N ASP A 373 -4.55 1.64 20.83
CA ASP A 373 -3.54 2.30 19.98
C ASP A 373 -3.78 3.82 19.87
N LEU A 374 -4.80 4.38 20.53
CA LEU A 374 -5.09 5.81 20.45
C LEU A 374 -4.00 6.65 21.13
N TYR A 375 -3.66 7.77 20.51
CA TYR A 375 -2.84 8.83 21.06
C TYR A 375 -3.69 10.07 21.32
N THR A 376 -3.63 10.59 22.53
CA THR A 376 -4.35 11.81 22.93
C THR A 376 -3.49 13.04 22.65
N PHE A 377 -3.87 13.83 21.64
CA PHE A 377 -3.28 15.14 21.42
C PHE A 377 -3.86 16.14 22.41
N ARG A 378 -2.99 16.81 23.17
CA ARG A 378 -3.35 17.88 24.11
C ARG A 378 -2.72 19.18 23.68
N SER A 379 -3.46 20.28 23.79
CA SER A 379 -2.99 21.63 23.48
C SER A 379 -3.08 22.55 24.70
N ASN A 380 -2.09 23.42 24.88
CA ASN A 380 -2.16 24.54 25.82
C ASN A 380 -2.61 25.86 25.14
N GLY A 381 -3.00 25.80 23.86
CA GLY A 381 -3.34 26.97 23.04
C GLY A 381 -2.14 27.58 22.30
N THR A 382 -0.97 26.95 22.32
CA THR A 382 0.22 27.39 21.55
C THR A 382 0.99 26.19 20.98
N ASP A 383 1.14 25.13 21.77
CA ASP A 383 1.86 23.91 21.42
C ASP A 383 1.07 22.67 21.84
N TYR A 384 1.44 21.52 21.27
CA TYR A 384 1.07 20.24 21.87
C TYR A 384 1.86 20.01 23.15
N VAL A 385 1.19 19.49 24.18
CA VAL A 385 1.78 19.21 25.49
C VAL A 385 1.53 17.76 25.91
N ALA A 386 2.46 17.18 26.66
CA ALA A 386 2.31 15.80 27.15
C ALA A 386 1.32 15.69 28.33
N GLU A 387 1.26 16.72 29.19
CA GLU A 387 0.39 16.80 30.36
C GLU A 387 -0.26 18.19 30.46
N GLY A 388 -1.41 18.27 31.13
CA GLY A 388 -2.22 19.48 31.18
C GLY A 388 -2.94 19.77 29.85
N GLY A 389 -3.28 21.04 29.61
CA GLY A 389 -3.97 21.47 28.40
C GLY A 389 -5.35 20.84 28.18
N VAL A 390 -5.91 21.08 27.01
CA VAL A 390 -7.19 20.54 26.54
C VAL A 390 -6.96 19.42 25.53
N ILE A 391 -7.80 18.39 25.54
CA ILE A 391 -7.73 17.32 24.52
C ILE A 391 -8.30 17.86 23.23
N VAL A 392 -7.50 17.90 22.16
CA VAL A 392 -7.90 18.38 20.84
C VAL A 392 -8.13 17.25 19.82
N SER A 393 -7.62 16.05 20.11
CA SER A 393 -7.88 14.84 19.32
C SER A 393 -7.56 13.59 20.12
N GLU A 394 -8.25 12.51 19.80
CA GLU A 394 -7.88 11.15 20.17
C GLU A 394 -7.93 10.29 18.89
N GLU A 395 -6.76 10.01 18.34
CA GLU A 395 -6.64 9.36 17.04
C GLU A 395 -5.56 8.26 17.09
N PRO A 396 -5.59 7.26 16.19
CA PRO A 396 -4.62 6.18 16.19
C PRO A 396 -3.17 6.66 16.12
N LYS A 397 -2.32 6.15 17.02
CA LYS A 397 -0.86 6.30 16.94
C LYS A 397 -0.32 5.64 15.68
N ASN A 398 -0.79 4.43 15.38
CA ASN A 398 -0.51 3.70 14.17
C ASN A 398 -1.81 3.54 13.39
N ALA A 399 -2.17 4.56 12.61
CA ALA A 399 -3.40 4.52 11.81
C ALA A 399 -3.36 3.39 10.77
N LEU A 400 -4.52 2.76 10.53
CA LEU A 400 -4.71 1.76 9.48
C LEU A 400 -5.91 2.14 8.61
N LEU A 401 -5.64 2.54 7.38
CA LEU A 401 -6.65 2.87 6.39
C LEU A 401 -6.89 1.69 5.44
N ILE A 402 -8.14 1.44 5.08
CA ILE A 402 -8.54 0.43 4.12
C ILE A 402 -9.24 1.10 2.94
N PHE A 403 -8.69 0.91 1.74
CA PHE A 403 -9.26 1.40 0.49
C PHE A 403 -9.79 0.21 -0.34
N ALA A 404 -11.09 -0.07 -0.19
CA ALA A 404 -11.82 -1.05 -0.97
C ALA A 404 -12.35 -0.40 -2.26
N SER A 405 -11.50 -0.34 -3.28
CA SER A 405 -11.78 0.34 -4.55
C SER A 405 -12.60 -0.55 -5.50
N PRO A 406 -13.56 0.00 -6.27
CA PRO A 406 -14.12 -0.72 -7.40
C PRO A 406 -13.03 -1.06 -8.44
N MET A 407 -13.31 -2.02 -9.33
CA MET A 407 -12.42 -2.27 -10.47
C MET A 407 -12.42 -1.04 -11.40
N ILE A 408 -11.27 -0.74 -12.01
CA ILE A 408 -11.21 0.29 -13.07
C ILE A 408 -12.03 -0.20 -14.27
N PRO A 409 -12.90 0.63 -14.86
CA PRO A 409 -13.63 0.29 -16.09
C PRO A 409 -12.69 -0.14 -17.23
N ASP A 410 -13.05 -1.21 -17.95
CA ASP A 410 -12.19 -1.81 -18.99
C ASP A 410 -11.87 -0.83 -20.13
N ASP A 411 -12.76 0.12 -20.43
CA ASP A 411 -12.59 1.17 -21.45
C ASP A 411 -11.55 2.23 -21.06
N LEU A 412 -11.21 2.33 -19.77
CA LEU A 412 -10.14 3.20 -19.26
C LEU A 412 -8.79 2.46 -19.12
N ILE A 413 -8.71 1.19 -19.54
CA ILE A 413 -7.47 0.41 -19.50
C ILE A 413 -6.88 0.37 -20.93
N PRO A 414 -5.82 1.16 -21.22
CA PRO A 414 -5.21 1.16 -22.54
C PRO A 414 -4.51 -0.17 -22.85
N SER A 415 -4.50 -0.55 -24.14
CA SER A 415 -3.80 -1.76 -24.58
C SER A 415 -2.29 -1.59 -24.59
N LYS A 416 -1.57 -2.50 -23.92
CA LYS A 416 -0.09 -2.56 -23.91
C LYS A 416 0.53 -2.70 -25.30
N THR A 417 -0.20 -3.28 -26.26
CA THR A 417 0.32 -3.56 -27.60
C THR A 417 0.00 -2.44 -28.59
N SER A 418 -0.67 -1.38 -28.17
CA SER A 418 -0.96 -0.22 -29.03
C SER A 418 0.32 0.51 -29.39
N THR A 419 0.44 0.96 -30.64
CA THR A 419 1.61 1.70 -31.13
C THR A 419 1.79 3.05 -30.41
N GLY A 420 0.68 3.64 -29.94
CA GLY A 420 0.65 4.88 -29.17
C GLY A 420 0.96 4.71 -27.66
N THR A 421 1.33 3.52 -27.21
CA THR A 421 1.57 3.23 -25.79
C THR A 421 3.05 2.95 -25.52
N GLN A 422 3.60 3.66 -24.54
CA GLN A 422 4.90 3.41 -23.94
C GLN A 422 4.70 2.59 -22.68
N VAL A 423 5.19 1.36 -22.67
CA VAL A 423 5.11 0.49 -21.48
C VAL A 423 6.35 0.72 -20.62
N MET A 424 6.13 1.22 -19.41
CA MET A 424 7.16 1.51 -18.42
C MET A 424 7.42 0.27 -17.56
N LYS A 425 8.70 -0.14 -17.45
CA LYS A 425 9.14 -1.26 -16.59
C LYS A 425 9.65 -0.74 -15.25
N PRO A 426 9.41 -1.44 -14.12
CA PRO A 426 9.86 -1.02 -12.80
C PRO A 426 11.36 -0.71 -12.76
N GLY A 427 11.74 0.35 -12.06
CA GLY A 427 13.12 0.86 -12.01
C GLY A 427 13.21 2.39 -12.00
N SER A 428 14.44 2.89 -12.16
CA SER A 428 14.72 4.33 -12.31
C SER A 428 14.04 4.88 -13.57
N LEU A 429 13.35 6.00 -13.43
CA LEU A 429 12.64 6.70 -14.49
C LEU A 429 13.53 7.81 -15.06
N THR A 430 14.07 7.58 -16.27
CA THR A 430 14.82 8.61 -17.01
C THR A 430 13.96 9.28 -18.07
N ARG A 431 14.37 10.47 -18.51
CA ARG A 431 13.68 11.21 -19.59
C ARG A 431 13.64 10.43 -20.89
N GLU A 432 14.70 9.69 -21.20
CA GLU A 432 14.78 8.84 -22.39
C GLU A 432 13.78 7.68 -22.32
N ALA A 433 13.59 7.08 -21.14
CA ALA A 433 12.68 5.96 -20.95
C ALA A 433 11.20 6.35 -21.07
N LEU A 434 10.84 7.57 -20.62
CA LEU A 434 9.48 8.11 -20.72
C LEU A 434 9.06 8.31 -22.19
N GLY A 435 9.99 8.73 -23.05
CA GLY A 435 9.72 8.96 -24.47
C GLY A 435 8.65 10.03 -24.71
N SER A 436 7.94 9.91 -25.83
CA SER A 436 6.96 10.90 -26.30
C SER A 436 5.68 10.27 -26.86
N LYS A 437 5.30 9.10 -26.36
CA LYS A 437 4.07 8.45 -26.81
C LYS A 437 2.84 9.05 -26.13
N PRO A 438 1.66 9.04 -26.79
CA PRO A 438 0.41 9.53 -26.21
C PRO A 438 0.04 8.94 -24.85
N THR A 439 0.32 7.65 -24.66
CA THR A 439 -0.01 6.92 -23.44
C THR A 439 1.25 6.39 -22.77
N LEU A 440 1.39 6.65 -21.47
CA LEU A 440 2.31 5.90 -20.59
C LEU A 440 1.52 4.83 -19.84
N TYR A 441 1.99 3.59 -19.92
CA TYR A 441 1.43 2.45 -19.21
C TYR A 441 2.47 1.95 -18.22
N PHE A 442 2.21 2.12 -16.92
CA PHE A 442 3.07 1.59 -15.87
C PHE A 442 2.59 0.20 -15.46
N GLU A 443 3.49 -0.77 -15.53
CA GLU A 443 3.26 -2.09 -14.96
C GLU A 443 3.36 -2.05 -13.43
N ALA A 444 2.85 -3.10 -12.77
CA ALA A 444 2.99 -3.22 -11.32
C ALA A 444 4.49 -3.32 -10.94
N GLY A 445 4.88 -2.62 -9.88
CA GLY A 445 6.26 -2.56 -9.39
C GLY A 445 6.66 -1.17 -8.90
N VAL A 446 7.93 -1.01 -8.53
CA VAL A 446 8.48 0.21 -7.93
C VAL A 446 9.24 1.03 -8.97
N TYR A 447 8.99 2.33 -8.98
CA TYR A 447 9.61 3.30 -9.86
C TYR A 447 10.12 4.49 -9.04
N TRP A 448 11.22 5.11 -9.45
CA TRP A 448 11.73 6.32 -8.78
C TRP A 448 12.35 7.28 -9.78
N VAL A 449 12.32 8.56 -9.47
CA VAL A 449 13.08 9.58 -10.21
C VAL A 449 14.33 9.98 -9.44
N GLU A 450 15.41 10.17 -10.17
CA GLU A 450 16.68 10.65 -9.63
C GLU A 450 17.40 11.53 -10.65
N LYS A 451 18.24 12.43 -10.15
CA LYS A 451 19.16 13.22 -10.95
C LYS A 451 20.55 13.02 -10.38
N ASP A 452 21.49 12.60 -11.23
CA ASP A 452 22.87 12.31 -10.84
C ASP A 452 22.99 11.30 -9.68
N GLY A 453 22.07 10.32 -9.63
CA GLY A 453 22.00 9.29 -8.58
C GLY A 453 21.40 9.77 -7.25
N ILE A 454 20.79 10.96 -7.22
CA ILE A 454 20.18 11.55 -6.03
C ILE A 454 18.66 11.59 -6.20
N LEU A 455 17.96 10.92 -5.27
CA LEU A 455 16.50 10.95 -5.20
C LEU A 455 15.99 12.35 -4.82
N GLY A 456 14.77 12.68 -5.25
CA GLY A 456 14.14 13.95 -4.88
C GLY A 456 14.73 15.18 -5.59
N LYS A 457 15.61 14.98 -6.59
CA LYS A 457 16.25 16.02 -7.40
C LYS A 457 15.73 16.11 -8.84
N ASP A 458 14.67 15.38 -9.17
CA ASP A 458 13.91 15.56 -10.40
C ASP A 458 12.43 15.23 -10.20
N HIS A 459 11.59 15.52 -11.19
CA HIS A 459 10.22 15.03 -11.30
C HIS A 459 9.90 14.64 -12.75
N ILE A 460 8.76 13.97 -12.95
CA ILE A 460 8.35 13.42 -14.24
C ILE A 460 7.68 14.52 -15.07
N LYS A 461 8.47 15.25 -15.86
CA LYS A 461 7.96 16.17 -16.87
C LYS A 461 7.59 15.43 -18.15
N LEU A 462 6.30 15.37 -18.46
CA LEU A 462 5.77 14.60 -19.59
C LEU A 462 6.00 15.31 -20.92
N SER A 463 6.09 14.54 -21.99
CA SER A 463 6.10 15.08 -23.36
C SER A 463 4.76 15.72 -23.70
N PRO A 464 4.71 16.78 -24.54
CA PRO A 464 3.44 17.42 -24.93
C PRO A 464 2.46 16.48 -25.66
N SER A 465 2.95 15.40 -26.27
CA SER A 465 2.10 14.36 -26.87
C SER A 465 1.45 13.44 -25.84
N THR A 466 2.07 13.28 -24.66
CA THR A 466 1.61 12.40 -23.60
C THR A 466 0.48 13.05 -22.80
N HIS A 467 -0.72 12.50 -22.96
CA HIS A 467 -1.92 12.97 -22.28
C HIS A 467 -2.65 11.86 -21.52
N TYR A 468 -2.16 10.61 -21.56
CA TYR A 468 -2.79 9.50 -20.85
C TYR A 468 -1.76 8.74 -20.02
N ILE A 469 -1.99 8.64 -18.72
CA ILE A 469 -1.19 7.80 -17.82
C ILE A 469 -2.11 6.73 -17.24
N TYR A 470 -1.71 5.47 -17.40
CA TYR A 470 -2.36 4.34 -16.75
C TYR A 470 -1.39 3.62 -15.82
N PHE A 471 -1.87 3.27 -14.63
CA PHE A 471 -1.15 2.49 -13.65
C PHE A 471 -1.82 1.14 -13.39
N GLU A 472 -1.06 0.05 -13.52
CA GLU A 472 -1.51 -1.22 -12.99
C GLU A 472 -1.64 -1.17 -11.46
N PRO A 473 -2.63 -1.86 -10.86
CA PRO A 473 -2.69 -2.01 -9.42
C PRO A 473 -1.41 -2.68 -8.89
N GLY A 474 -0.75 -2.02 -7.93
CA GLY A 474 0.57 -2.41 -7.43
C GLY A 474 1.73 -1.59 -7.99
N THR A 475 1.50 -0.59 -8.83
CA THR A 475 2.50 0.43 -9.17
C THR A 475 2.77 1.35 -7.96
N TYR A 476 4.04 1.57 -7.63
CA TYR A 476 4.51 2.53 -6.61
C TYR A 476 5.56 3.46 -7.23
N ILE A 477 5.28 4.75 -7.30
CA ILE A 477 6.14 5.73 -7.97
C ILE A 477 6.66 6.71 -6.93
N LYS A 478 7.97 6.79 -6.73
CA LYS A 478 8.63 7.83 -5.94
C LYS A 478 8.94 9.00 -6.88
N GLY A 479 8.06 9.99 -6.90
CA GLY A 479 8.14 11.12 -7.81
C GLY A 479 6.84 11.90 -7.91
N ALA A 480 6.81 12.89 -8.78
CA ALA A 480 5.66 13.73 -9.11
C ALA A 480 5.53 13.91 -10.63
N PHE A 481 4.35 14.28 -11.12
CA PHE A 481 4.04 14.40 -12.55
C PHE A 481 3.71 15.85 -12.97
N GLU A 482 4.38 16.34 -14.00
CA GLU A 482 4.05 17.58 -14.70
C GLU A 482 3.55 17.28 -16.11
N TYR A 483 2.28 17.57 -16.37
CA TYR A 483 1.69 17.54 -17.71
C TYR A 483 2.08 18.79 -18.51
N THR A 484 2.32 18.58 -19.81
CA THR A 484 2.67 19.65 -20.77
C THR A 484 1.81 19.58 -22.04
N THR A 485 0.80 18.72 -22.05
CA THR A 485 -0.01 18.46 -23.23
C THR A 485 -1.02 19.56 -23.51
N GLN A 486 -1.32 19.76 -24.78
CA GLN A 486 -2.42 20.62 -25.24
C GLN A 486 -3.65 19.79 -25.65
N HIS A 487 -3.67 18.49 -25.36
CA HIS A 487 -4.83 17.67 -25.66
C HIS A 487 -6.05 18.13 -24.82
N PRO A 488 -7.26 18.22 -25.38
CA PRO A 488 -8.45 18.66 -24.65
C PRO A 488 -8.75 17.83 -23.40
N ASP A 489 -8.39 16.55 -23.41
CA ASP A 489 -8.51 15.68 -22.25
C ASP A 489 -7.16 15.10 -21.87
N PHE A 490 -6.84 15.06 -20.59
CA PHE A 490 -5.69 14.32 -20.10
C PHE A 490 -6.05 13.51 -18.86
N TYR A 491 -5.38 12.35 -18.72
CA TYR A 491 -5.83 11.27 -17.85
C TYR A 491 -4.74 10.80 -16.92
N THR A 492 -5.13 10.53 -15.68
CA THR A 492 -4.36 9.81 -14.66
C THR A 492 -5.25 8.71 -14.10
N VAL A 493 -5.08 7.48 -14.57
CA VAL A 493 -5.99 6.37 -14.24
C VAL A 493 -5.23 5.21 -13.61
N GLY A 494 -5.82 4.59 -12.60
CA GLY A 494 -5.34 3.35 -12.00
C GLY A 494 -4.98 3.47 -10.53
N HIS A 495 -4.92 2.32 -9.87
CA HIS A 495 -4.67 2.22 -8.43
C HIS A 495 -3.17 2.10 -8.11
N ALA A 496 -2.43 3.17 -8.42
CA ALA A 496 -1.04 3.34 -8.00
C ALA A 496 -0.93 4.09 -6.66
N VAL A 497 0.26 4.01 -6.08
CA VAL A 497 0.76 5.03 -5.15
C VAL A 497 1.73 5.95 -5.89
N VAL A 498 1.53 7.26 -5.79
CA VAL A 498 2.49 8.30 -6.22
C VAL A 498 2.99 9.02 -4.96
N SER A 499 4.27 8.86 -4.65
CA SER A 499 4.89 9.20 -3.38
C SER A 499 5.91 10.32 -3.52
N GLY A 500 5.76 11.38 -2.72
CA GLY A 500 6.70 12.48 -2.62
C GLY A 500 7.79 12.27 -1.56
N GLU A 501 7.93 11.05 -1.03
CA GLU A 501 8.77 10.73 0.15
C GLU A 501 10.26 11.09 0.04
N ASN A 502 10.76 11.34 -1.16
CA ASN A 502 12.16 11.72 -1.38
C ASN A 502 12.37 13.24 -1.53
N TYR A 503 11.31 14.03 -1.63
CA TYR A 503 11.40 15.48 -1.76
C TYR A 503 11.58 16.15 -0.39
N ALA A 504 12.35 17.24 -0.38
CA ALA A 504 12.39 18.13 0.78
C ALA A 504 11.04 18.84 0.96
N TYR A 505 10.73 19.29 2.17
CA TYR A 505 9.56 20.15 2.41
C TYR A 505 9.64 21.41 1.53
N MET A 506 8.58 21.71 0.79
CA MET A 506 8.50 22.81 -0.19
C MET A 506 9.50 22.71 -1.36
N ALA A 507 9.99 21.50 -1.69
CA ALA A 507 10.98 21.25 -2.75
C ALA A 507 10.74 22.10 -4.00
N ASN A 508 11.66 23.02 -4.28
CA ASN A 508 11.48 24.04 -5.30
C ASN A 508 12.14 23.66 -6.62
N THR A 509 11.33 23.54 -7.67
CA THR A 509 11.78 23.03 -8.98
C THR A 509 12.77 23.94 -9.71
N ILE A 510 12.85 25.22 -9.35
CA ILE A 510 13.83 26.16 -9.92
C ILE A 510 15.03 26.43 -9.00
N GLU A 511 14.97 25.96 -7.75
CA GLU A 511 16.06 26.01 -6.76
C GLU A 511 16.59 24.60 -6.46
N ASP A 512 16.72 23.77 -7.51
CA ASP A 512 17.23 22.39 -7.47
C ASP A 512 16.59 21.53 -6.36
N TYR A 513 15.28 21.65 -6.20
CA TYR A 513 14.44 20.89 -5.26
C TYR A 513 14.82 21.07 -3.78
N THR A 514 15.43 22.20 -3.45
CA THR A 514 15.70 22.58 -2.05
C THR A 514 14.45 23.09 -1.34
N ALA A 515 14.48 23.12 0.00
CA ALA A 515 13.38 23.55 0.86
C ALA A 515 13.21 25.09 0.90
N VAL A 516 12.95 25.68 -0.26
CA VAL A 516 12.74 27.13 -0.43
C VAL A 516 11.37 27.35 -1.03
N LYS A 517 10.43 27.88 -0.25
CA LYS A 517 9.06 28.12 -0.72
C LYS A 517 9.02 28.99 -1.97
N ASP A 518 8.29 28.54 -2.98
CA ASP A 518 7.80 29.37 -4.07
C ASP A 518 6.37 28.94 -4.44
N ASP A 519 5.41 29.85 -4.33
CA ASP A 519 4.00 29.52 -4.58
C ASP A 519 3.75 29.04 -6.02
N ARG A 520 4.61 29.41 -6.98
CA ARG A 520 4.52 28.91 -8.35
C ARG A 520 5.35 27.65 -8.55
N TYR A 521 6.57 27.57 -8.02
CA TYR A 521 7.58 26.58 -8.43
C TYR A 521 7.93 25.52 -7.38
N SER A 522 7.42 25.60 -6.14
CA SER A 522 7.43 24.46 -5.23
C SER A 522 6.61 23.31 -5.82
N LEU A 523 7.14 22.09 -5.73
CA LEU A 523 6.68 20.94 -6.49
C LEU A 523 5.30 20.46 -6.06
N ARG A 524 4.38 20.31 -7.03
CA ARG A 524 3.08 19.64 -6.86
C ARG A 524 3.20 18.17 -7.23
N MET A 525 2.36 17.32 -6.66
CA MET A 525 2.32 15.89 -7.02
C MET A 525 1.73 15.66 -8.42
N PHE A 526 0.70 16.41 -8.76
CA PHE A 526 0.16 16.54 -10.12
C PHE A 526 0.14 18.00 -10.52
N TRP A 527 0.79 18.33 -11.63
CA TRP A 527 1.02 19.72 -12.01
C TRP A 527 0.77 19.93 -13.50
N HIS A 528 0.26 21.10 -13.86
CA HIS A 528 0.26 21.55 -15.24
C HIS A 528 0.47 23.06 -15.27
N GLN A 529 1.54 23.53 -15.92
CA GLN A 529 1.93 24.95 -15.83
C GLN A 529 1.23 25.87 -16.86
N SER A 530 0.61 25.30 -17.89
CA SER A 530 0.00 26.07 -18.98
C SER A 530 -1.25 25.40 -19.58
N VAL A 531 -2.30 25.19 -18.77
CA VAL A 531 -3.57 24.62 -19.26
C VAL A 531 -4.35 25.63 -20.12
N MET A 532 -5.09 25.14 -21.10
CA MET A 532 -6.01 25.92 -21.93
C MET A 532 -7.44 25.82 -21.39
N ASP A 533 -8.27 26.82 -21.69
CA ASP A 533 -9.67 26.93 -21.24
C ASP A 533 -10.55 25.71 -21.57
N ASN A 534 -10.21 24.92 -22.59
CA ASN A 534 -10.98 23.76 -23.03
C ASN A 534 -10.44 22.43 -22.50
N GLN A 535 -9.44 22.44 -21.61
CA GLN A 535 -8.85 21.21 -21.11
C GLN A 535 -9.60 20.64 -19.90
N THR A 536 -9.67 19.31 -19.84
CA THR A 536 -10.26 18.55 -18.74
C THR A 536 -9.27 17.50 -18.24
N TRP A 537 -9.00 17.52 -16.94
CA TRP A 537 -8.23 16.49 -16.26
C TRP A 537 -9.16 15.40 -15.73
N HIS A 538 -8.88 14.14 -16.04
CA HIS A 538 -9.59 12.98 -15.50
C HIS A 538 -8.65 12.18 -14.59
N CYS A 539 -8.91 12.17 -13.29
CA CYS A 539 -8.09 11.47 -12.28
C CYS A 539 -8.91 10.41 -11.56
N ILE A 540 -8.62 9.13 -11.81
CA ILE A 540 -9.44 8.01 -11.31
C ILE A 540 -8.58 6.93 -10.68
N GLY A 541 -8.58 6.85 -9.35
CA GLY A 541 -7.93 5.77 -8.59
C GLY A 541 -6.64 6.09 -7.80
N PRO A 542 -5.74 7.01 -8.22
CA PRO A 542 -4.43 7.15 -7.58
C PRO A 542 -4.50 7.45 -6.08
N THR A 543 -3.49 6.97 -5.36
CA THR A 543 -3.18 7.34 -3.98
C THR A 543 -1.93 8.21 -3.95
N LEU A 544 -2.03 9.45 -3.49
CA LEU A 544 -0.87 10.27 -3.16
C LEU A 544 -0.34 9.90 -1.77
N ASN A 545 0.97 9.79 -1.65
CA ASN A 545 1.66 9.64 -0.37
C ASN A 545 2.69 10.76 -0.19
N ALA A 546 2.80 11.29 1.03
CA ALA A 546 3.89 12.17 1.44
C ALA A 546 4.15 13.36 0.48
N PRO A 547 3.13 14.17 0.13
CA PRO A 547 3.35 15.36 -0.67
C PRO A 547 4.30 16.34 0.04
N PRO A 548 5.26 16.96 -0.67
CA PRO A 548 6.18 17.94 -0.08
C PRO A 548 5.58 19.35 0.02
N PHE A 549 4.47 19.62 -0.69
CA PHE A 549 3.82 20.91 -0.85
C PHE A 549 2.36 20.71 -1.31
N ASN A 550 1.71 21.74 -1.87
CA ASN A 550 0.35 21.63 -2.41
C ASN A 550 0.28 20.46 -3.39
N THR A 551 -0.82 19.71 -3.38
CA THR A 551 -0.86 18.43 -4.09
C THR A 551 -1.17 18.55 -5.57
N MET A 552 -1.99 19.52 -5.96
CA MET A 552 -2.40 19.70 -7.35
C MET A 552 -2.71 21.15 -7.71
N ASP A 553 -2.11 21.63 -8.80
CA ASP A 553 -2.44 22.91 -9.44
C ASP A 553 -2.40 22.81 -10.98
N LEU A 554 -3.40 23.40 -11.63
CA LEU A 554 -3.52 23.51 -13.09
C LEU A 554 -3.49 24.99 -13.47
N HIS A 555 -2.30 25.51 -13.74
CA HIS A 555 -2.12 26.94 -14.03
C HIS A 555 -2.49 27.29 -15.47
N PRO A 556 -3.24 28.38 -15.70
CA PRO A 556 -3.65 28.76 -17.04
C PRO A 556 -2.46 29.19 -17.89
N MET A 557 -2.52 28.88 -19.19
CA MET A 557 -1.50 29.27 -20.17
C MET A 557 -1.40 30.80 -20.30
N ASN A 558 -2.55 31.47 -20.30
CA ASN A 558 -2.63 32.92 -20.36
C ASN A 558 -2.94 33.47 -18.97
N HIS A 559 -2.42 34.64 -18.67
CA HIS A 559 -2.77 35.34 -17.44
C HIS A 559 -4.28 35.61 -17.40
N THR A 560 -4.91 35.22 -16.29
CA THR A 560 -6.29 35.56 -15.96
C THR A 560 -6.29 36.73 -14.96
N PRO A 561 -7.23 37.69 -15.07
CA PRO A 561 -7.34 38.78 -14.10
C PRO A 561 -7.53 38.28 -12.66
N HIS A 562 -8.29 37.19 -12.49
CA HIS A 562 -8.52 36.52 -11.23
C HIS A 562 -8.23 35.02 -11.34
N GLU A 563 -7.93 34.37 -10.20
CA GLU A 563 -7.60 32.94 -10.19
C GLU A 563 -8.80 32.09 -10.62
N GLU A 564 -9.99 32.46 -10.15
CA GLU A 564 -11.27 31.79 -10.42
C GLU A 564 -11.74 31.87 -11.88
N ASP A 565 -11.11 32.73 -12.70
CA ASP A 565 -11.40 32.85 -14.13
C ASP A 565 -10.80 31.70 -14.96
N ASN A 566 -9.97 30.85 -14.34
CA ASN A 566 -9.39 29.69 -15.00
C ASN A 566 -10.47 28.66 -15.35
N LYS A 567 -10.62 28.36 -16.65
CA LYS A 567 -11.73 27.54 -17.16
C LYS A 567 -11.42 26.06 -17.32
N VAL A 568 -10.23 25.62 -16.90
CA VAL A 568 -9.88 24.20 -16.87
C VAL A 568 -10.90 23.43 -16.05
N GLN A 569 -11.16 22.18 -16.46
CA GLN A 569 -12.07 21.28 -15.76
C GLN A 569 -11.33 20.12 -15.11
N SER A 570 -11.93 19.55 -14.07
CA SER A 570 -11.41 18.34 -13.44
C SER A 570 -12.52 17.38 -13.03
N HIS A 571 -12.30 16.09 -13.31
CA HIS A 571 -13.11 14.97 -12.85
C HIS A 571 -12.23 14.03 -12.03
N ILE A 572 -12.41 14.07 -10.71
CA ILE A 572 -11.61 13.32 -9.74
C ILE A 572 -12.51 12.27 -9.08
N GLN A 573 -12.11 11.00 -9.11
CA GLN A 573 -12.87 9.91 -8.52
C GLN A 573 -11.98 8.84 -7.88
N ASP A 574 -12.42 8.28 -6.75
CA ASP A 574 -11.70 7.22 -6.03
C ASP A 574 -10.22 7.56 -5.80
N TYR A 575 -9.97 8.81 -5.46
CA TYR A 575 -8.65 9.40 -5.28
C TYR A 575 -8.35 9.56 -3.79
N LYS A 576 -7.10 9.29 -3.40
CA LYS A 576 -6.69 9.30 -1.99
C LYS A 576 -5.43 10.12 -1.78
N GLN A 577 -5.30 10.67 -0.59
CA GLN A 577 -4.10 11.34 -0.10
C GLN A 577 -3.80 10.86 1.33
N VAL A 578 -2.58 10.39 1.56
CA VAL A 578 -2.12 9.83 2.84
C VAL A 578 -0.73 10.38 3.19
N GLY A 579 -0.36 10.33 4.48
CA GLY A 579 1.00 10.72 4.90
C GLY A 579 1.35 12.20 4.69
N ALA A 580 0.35 13.07 4.48
CA ALA A 580 0.47 14.52 4.37
C ALA A 580 0.71 15.22 5.72
N PHE A 581 1.88 14.96 6.33
CA PHE A 581 2.22 15.52 7.64
C PHE A 581 2.77 16.95 7.58
N TYR A 582 3.44 17.32 6.48
CA TYR A 582 3.97 18.68 6.31
C TYR A 582 2.85 19.71 6.21
N PHE A 583 3.07 20.94 6.67
CA PHE A 583 2.21 22.08 6.31
C PHE A 583 2.11 22.24 4.78
N GLN A 584 1.11 23.00 4.31
CA GLN A 584 0.89 23.27 2.88
C GLN A 584 0.61 22.02 2.05
N THR A 585 0.16 20.93 2.69
CA THR A 585 -0.27 19.70 2.03
C THR A 585 -1.78 19.67 1.85
N ASP A 586 -2.25 20.64 1.07
CA ASP A 586 -3.65 20.85 0.74
C ASP A 586 -4.29 19.61 0.09
N GLY A 587 -5.62 19.58 0.07
CA GLY A 587 -6.33 18.83 -0.96
C GLY A 587 -6.18 19.47 -2.34
N THR A 588 -6.94 18.99 -3.31
CA THR A 588 -6.88 19.52 -4.68
C THR A 588 -7.52 20.91 -4.78
N GLN A 589 -7.20 21.69 -5.83
CA GLN A 589 -8.07 22.80 -6.25
C GLN A 589 -9.42 22.26 -6.76
N MET A 590 -10.54 22.90 -6.41
CA MET A 590 -11.86 22.55 -6.97
C MET A 590 -12.14 23.35 -8.23
N TYR A 591 -11.53 22.97 -9.36
CA TYR A 591 -11.93 23.50 -10.66
C TYR A 591 -13.35 23.03 -11.03
N LYS A 592 -13.93 23.65 -12.06
CA LYS A 592 -15.22 23.21 -12.63
C LYS A 592 -15.20 21.70 -12.92
N GLY A 593 -16.28 20.99 -12.59
CA GLY A 593 -16.39 19.55 -12.80
C GLY A 593 -16.81 18.80 -11.54
N THR A 594 -16.22 17.64 -11.30
CA THR A 594 -16.68 16.74 -10.23
C THR A 594 -15.56 16.17 -9.38
N VAL A 595 -15.76 16.07 -8.07
CA VAL A 595 -14.90 15.31 -7.16
C VAL A 595 -15.74 14.33 -6.37
N ARG A 596 -15.46 13.02 -6.46
CA ARG A 596 -16.28 11.99 -5.83
C ARG A 596 -15.47 10.89 -5.15
N ASP A 597 -16.01 10.39 -4.04
CA ASP A 597 -15.53 9.16 -3.41
C ASP A 597 -14.06 9.22 -2.98
N VAL A 598 -13.66 10.31 -2.31
CA VAL A 598 -12.26 10.62 -1.97
C VAL A 598 -11.94 10.41 -0.49
N PHE A 599 -10.65 10.19 -0.20
CA PHE A 599 -10.10 10.20 1.16
C PHE A 599 -8.87 11.10 1.24
N TRP A 600 -8.86 12.13 2.08
CA TRP A 600 -7.72 13.03 2.20
C TRP A 600 -7.24 13.19 3.64
N HIS A 601 -5.99 12.77 3.89
CA HIS A 601 -5.19 13.28 5.00
C HIS A 601 -4.54 14.60 4.55
N VAL A 602 -4.73 15.68 5.31
CA VAL A 602 -4.26 17.02 4.95
C VAL A 602 -3.74 17.77 6.18
N ASN A 603 -2.69 18.57 5.99
CA ASN A 603 -2.24 19.56 6.98
C ASN A 603 -2.19 20.97 6.38
N ASP A 604 -3.20 21.25 5.56
CA ASP A 604 -3.56 22.57 5.03
C ASP A 604 -5.01 22.52 4.50
N ASP A 605 -5.48 23.54 3.76
CA ASP A 605 -6.82 23.63 3.18
C ASP A 605 -7.27 22.31 2.51
N ALA A 606 -8.36 21.69 2.98
CA ALA A 606 -8.80 20.40 2.45
C ALA A 606 -9.57 20.55 1.13
N ILE A 607 -10.53 21.47 1.09
CA ILE A 607 -11.43 21.73 -0.04
C ILE A 607 -11.35 23.21 -0.39
N LYS A 608 -10.72 23.54 -1.52
CA LYS A 608 -10.50 24.93 -1.97
C LYS A 608 -11.56 25.34 -2.99
N LEU A 609 -12.61 26.02 -2.54
CA LEU A 609 -13.77 26.38 -3.37
C LEU A 609 -13.54 27.69 -4.14
N TYR A 610 -12.50 27.69 -4.97
CA TYR A 610 -12.06 28.91 -5.66
C TYR A 610 -12.70 29.10 -7.03
N HIS A 611 -13.39 28.10 -7.60
CA HIS A 611 -13.90 28.16 -8.96
C HIS A 611 -15.39 27.81 -9.02
N SER A 612 -16.10 28.37 -10.00
CA SER A 612 -17.52 28.09 -10.24
C SER A 612 -17.76 26.69 -10.84
N GLY A 613 -18.94 26.11 -10.61
CA GLY A 613 -19.37 24.88 -11.28
C GLY A 613 -18.77 23.58 -10.70
N ALA A 614 -18.17 23.61 -9.51
CA ALA A 614 -17.59 22.44 -8.86
C ALA A 614 -18.67 21.63 -8.10
N GLN A 615 -18.72 20.31 -8.34
CA GLN A 615 -19.73 19.42 -7.76
C GLN A 615 -19.05 18.27 -7.00
N LEU A 616 -19.11 18.31 -5.67
CA LEU A 616 -18.36 17.43 -4.78
C LEU A 616 -19.32 16.49 -4.02
N GLU A 617 -18.99 15.20 -3.94
CA GLU A 617 -19.80 14.23 -3.21
C GLU A 617 -18.97 13.09 -2.58
N GLY A 618 -19.22 12.77 -1.30
CA GLY A 618 -18.61 11.62 -0.65
C GLY A 618 -17.12 11.82 -0.33
N LEU A 619 -16.83 12.81 0.52
CA LEU A 619 -15.49 13.20 0.90
C LEU A 619 -15.20 12.76 2.34
N THR A 620 -14.17 11.96 2.55
CA THR A 620 -13.67 11.61 3.89
C THR A 620 -12.37 12.34 4.16
N ILE A 621 -12.32 13.13 5.23
CA ILE A 621 -11.18 14.00 5.54
C ILE A 621 -10.60 13.62 6.90
N TRP A 622 -9.29 13.47 6.96
CA TRP A 622 -8.50 13.41 8.19
C TRP A 622 -7.65 14.69 8.23
N LYS A 623 -8.05 15.64 9.05
CA LYS A 623 -7.32 16.90 9.22
C LYS A 623 -6.24 16.73 10.27
N ALA A 624 -5.04 17.21 9.96
CA ALA A 624 -4.01 17.46 10.95
C ALA A 624 -4.32 18.75 11.72
N ARG A 625 -3.53 19.82 11.56
CA ARG A 625 -3.60 20.97 12.48
C ARG A 625 -3.58 22.36 11.85
N ASN A 626 -3.53 22.47 10.52
CA ASN A 626 -3.46 23.76 9.83
C ASN A 626 -4.65 23.97 8.88
N ASN A 627 -5.13 25.22 8.83
CA ASN A 627 -6.14 25.70 7.89
C ASN A 627 -7.48 24.96 7.91
N ALA A 628 -8.44 25.48 7.14
CA ALA A 628 -9.83 25.05 7.17
C ALA A 628 -10.04 23.65 6.55
N ILE A 629 -11.21 23.08 6.79
CA ILE A 629 -11.70 21.98 5.93
C ILE A 629 -12.14 22.56 4.58
N ILE A 630 -13.04 23.52 4.57
CA ILE A 630 -13.55 24.20 3.38
C ILE A 630 -13.02 25.64 3.40
N GLN A 631 -12.19 25.99 2.43
CA GLN A 631 -11.56 27.31 2.32
C GLN A 631 -12.18 28.12 1.18
N MET A 632 -12.53 29.37 1.48
CA MET A 632 -13.23 30.30 0.57
C MET A 632 -12.58 31.69 0.49
N GLY A 633 -11.54 31.95 1.29
CA GLY A 633 -10.90 33.26 1.43
C GLY A 633 -9.64 33.44 0.60
N TRP A 634 -8.64 34.05 1.23
CA TRP A 634 -7.37 34.56 0.67
C TRP A 634 -7.52 35.75 -0.29
N LYS A 635 -8.56 35.76 -1.13
CA LYS A 635 -8.87 36.83 -2.10
C LYS A 635 -10.38 37.00 -2.24
N PRO A 636 -10.89 38.20 -2.59
CA PRO A 636 -12.29 38.34 -3.01
C PRO A 636 -12.57 37.52 -4.28
N ARG A 637 -13.66 36.76 -4.32
CA ARG A 637 -13.98 35.85 -5.44
C ARG A 637 -15.41 35.98 -5.93
N ASP A 638 -15.62 35.77 -7.23
CA ASP A 638 -16.95 35.58 -7.82
C ASP A 638 -17.15 34.11 -8.20
N VAL A 639 -17.92 33.37 -7.39
CA VAL A 639 -18.08 31.91 -7.50
C VAL A 639 -19.56 31.55 -7.39
N SER A 640 -20.02 30.70 -8.29
CA SER A 640 -21.41 30.23 -8.31
C SER A 640 -21.52 28.78 -8.76
N ASP A 641 -22.70 28.19 -8.56
CA ASP A 641 -22.99 26.82 -9.00
C ASP A 641 -22.04 25.77 -8.39
N VAL A 642 -21.78 25.89 -7.08
CA VAL A 642 -20.96 24.94 -6.33
C VAL A 642 -21.82 24.17 -5.33
N SER A 643 -21.70 22.84 -5.36
CA SER A 643 -22.34 21.97 -4.38
C SER A 643 -21.33 21.02 -3.73
N VAL A 644 -21.42 20.89 -2.41
CA VAL A 644 -20.61 19.95 -1.62
C VAL A 644 -21.55 19.09 -0.79
N LYS A 645 -21.47 17.77 -0.95
CA LYS A 645 -22.37 16.81 -0.30
C LYS A 645 -21.61 15.70 0.40
N HIS A 646 -22.12 15.25 1.55
CA HIS A 646 -21.59 14.10 2.28
C HIS A 646 -20.11 14.26 2.63
N VAL A 647 -19.80 15.23 3.49
CA VAL A 647 -18.45 15.47 4.03
C VAL A 647 -18.32 14.80 5.38
N ARG A 648 -17.34 13.92 5.54
CA ARG A 648 -17.07 13.18 6.77
C ARG A 648 -15.68 13.54 7.30
N LEU A 649 -15.63 14.43 8.28
CA LEU A 649 -14.41 14.77 9.01
C LEU A 649 -14.23 13.75 10.14
N ILE A 650 -13.31 12.80 9.94
CA ILE A 650 -13.13 11.70 10.89
C ILE A 650 -12.16 12.03 12.02
N HIS A 651 -11.26 13.00 11.79
CA HIS A 651 -10.27 13.48 12.76
C HIS A 651 -9.87 14.92 12.46
N ASN A 652 -9.58 15.67 13.53
CA ASN A 652 -8.90 16.95 13.49
C ASN A 652 -8.05 17.14 14.74
N ARG A 653 -6.98 17.92 14.69
CA ARG A 653 -6.11 18.16 15.85
C ARG A 653 -5.53 19.57 15.91
N TRP A 654 -6.30 20.60 15.53
CA TRP A 654 -5.85 22.00 15.65
C TRP A 654 -5.37 22.32 17.08
N ILE A 655 -4.33 23.15 17.17
CA ILE A 655 -3.73 23.54 18.46
C ILE A 655 -4.49 24.70 19.10
N GLN A 656 -4.87 25.68 18.30
CA GLN A 656 -5.46 26.93 18.75
C GLN A 656 -6.44 27.46 17.70
N PRO A 657 -7.38 28.35 18.07
CA PRO A 657 -8.09 29.18 17.11
C PRO A 657 -7.11 30.03 16.31
N ASN A 658 -7.40 30.24 15.04
CA ASN A 658 -6.64 31.14 14.19
C ASN A 658 -7.55 31.66 13.08
N ALA A 659 -7.56 32.97 12.85
CA ALA A 659 -8.33 33.65 11.82
C ALA A 659 -7.58 33.79 10.49
N TYR A 660 -6.25 33.87 10.52
CA TYR A 660 -5.43 33.98 9.31
C TYR A 660 -5.38 32.63 8.56
N VAL A 661 -5.19 31.54 9.31
CA VAL A 661 -5.32 30.15 8.84
C VAL A 661 -6.46 29.46 9.60
N PRO A 662 -7.73 29.66 9.19
CA PRO A 662 -8.93 29.23 9.90
C PRO A 662 -8.83 27.84 10.53
N SER A 663 -8.93 27.78 11.87
CA SER A 663 -9.06 26.52 12.60
C SER A 663 -10.54 26.13 12.74
N ALA A 664 -11.17 25.88 11.60
CA ALA A 664 -12.61 25.67 11.50
C ALA A 664 -12.98 24.75 10.33
N ILE A 665 -14.23 24.30 10.33
CA ILE A 665 -14.79 23.55 9.20
C ILE A 665 -14.99 24.48 8.00
N LEU A 666 -15.71 25.59 8.17
CA LEU A 666 -15.91 26.62 7.16
C LEU A 666 -14.94 27.78 7.41
N GLY A 667 -13.99 27.96 6.51
CA GLY A 667 -12.94 28.96 6.61
C GLY A 667 -12.99 29.97 5.48
N ALA A 668 -12.76 31.23 5.83
CA ALA A 668 -12.36 32.25 4.87
C ALA A 668 -11.19 33.03 5.44
N SER A 669 -9.98 32.73 4.98
CA SER A 669 -8.79 33.50 5.35
C SER A 669 -8.90 34.95 4.88
N PRO A 670 -8.38 35.93 5.65
CA PRO A 670 -8.31 37.32 5.20
C PRO A 670 -7.41 37.47 3.97
N PHE A 671 -7.44 38.65 3.34
CA PHE A 671 -6.58 38.95 2.20
C PHE A 671 -5.10 38.73 2.57
N ASP A 672 -4.36 37.98 1.76
CA ASP A 672 -2.96 37.63 2.05
C ASP A 672 -2.01 38.82 1.94
N ALA A 673 -2.30 39.75 1.03
CA ALA A 673 -1.50 40.94 0.77
C ALA A 673 -1.99 42.20 1.50
N ASP A 674 -1.18 43.26 1.44
CA ASP A 674 -1.55 44.62 1.85
C ASP A 674 -1.55 45.58 0.64
N PRO A 675 -2.52 46.52 0.55
CA PRO A 675 -3.62 46.73 1.49
C PRO A 675 -4.64 45.58 1.44
N LYS A 676 -5.27 45.28 2.58
CA LYS A 676 -6.39 44.33 2.66
C LYS A 676 -7.51 44.77 1.72
N LEU A 677 -8.11 43.81 1.02
CA LEU A 677 -9.13 44.05 0.00
C LEU A 677 -10.46 43.39 0.36
N VAL A 678 -11.53 44.17 0.25
CA VAL A 678 -12.93 43.72 0.29
C VAL A 678 -13.60 44.22 -0.99
N ASP A 679 -14.35 43.35 -1.67
CA ASP A 679 -15.00 43.67 -2.94
C ASP A 679 -16.52 43.37 -2.89
N PRO A 680 -17.36 44.39 -2.65
CA PRO A 680 -18.82 44.23 -2.60
C PRO A 680 -19.45 43.99 -3.98
N SER A 681 -18.70 44.04 -5.08
CA SER A 681 -19.21 43.69 -6.41
C SER A 681 -19.21 42.18 -6.68
N ARG A 682 -18.50 41.41 -5.85
CA ARG A 682 -18.33 39.96 -5.99
C ARG A 682 -19.24 39.19 -5.06
N LYS A 683 -19.55 37.94 -5.42
CA LYS A 683 -20.41 37.06 -4.64
C LYS A 683 -19.96 35.60 -4.71
N MET A 684 -20.01 34.88 -3.60
CA MET A 684 -19.92 33.42 -3.57
C MET A 684 -21.29 32.81 -3.27
N SER A 685 -21.80 31.97 -4.18
CA SER A 685 -23.08 31.25 -4.04
C SER A 685 -22.83 29.74 -3.97
N LEU A 686 -23.03 29.15 -2.80
CA LEU A 686 -22.58 27.78 -2.47
C LEU A 686 -23.69 27.00 -1.74
N HIS A 687 -23.77 25.68 -1.98
CA HIS A 687 -24.61 24.77 -1.20
C HIS A 687 -23.80 23.63 -0.60
N ILE A 688 -23.78 23.54 0.72
CA ILE A 688 -23.10 22.50 1.48
C ILE A 688 -24.15 21.68 2.23
N SER A 689 -24.10 20.35 2.11
CA SER A 689 -25.06 19.47 2.79
C SER A 689 -24.43 18.20 3.32
N ASP A 690 -25.00 17.69 4.41
CA ASP A 690 -24.65 16.42 5.05
C ASP A 690 -23.18 16.40 5.49
N LEU A 691 -22.87 17.29 6.45
CA LEU A 691 -21.55 17.41 7.05
C LEU A 691 -21.52 16.72 8.41
N VAL A 692 -20.59 15.79 8.59
CA VAL A 692 -20.36 15.09 9.85
C VAL A 692 -18.95 15.38 10.32
N CYS A 693 -18.80 15.77 11.58
CA CYS A 693 -17.53 15.83 12.28
C CYS A 693 -17.56 14.87 13.48
N GLU A 694 -16.64 13.92 13.47
CA GLU A 694 -16.49 12.89 14.48
C GLU A 694 -15.40 13.27 15.51
N GLY A 695 -15.53 12.77 16.73
CA GLY A 695 -14.62 13.12 17.83
C GLY A 695 -14.86 14.54 18.37
N VAL A 696 -13.78 15.21 18.79
CA VAL A 696 -13.83 16.57 19.35
C VAL A 696 -13.60 17.59 18.24
N CYS A 697 -14.69 18.21 17.78
CA CYS A 697 -14.69 19.16 16.68
C CYS A 697 -14.27 20.56 17.12
N ALA A 698 -13.55 21.26 16.24
CA ALA A 698 -13.30 22.69 16.34
C ALA A 698 -14.54 23.51 15.90
N ALA A 699 -14.36 24.81 15.69
CA ALA A 699 -15.41 25.73 15.27
C ALA A 699 -16.05 25.34 13.93
N LEU A 700 -17.36 25.62 13.80
CA LEU A 700 -18.04 25.50 12.52
C LEU A 700 -17.54 26.55 11.53
N MET A 701 -17.36 27.81 11.97
CA MET A 701 -16.98 28.92 11.09
C MET A 701 -15.85 29.77 11.65
N THR A 702 -14.84 30.06 10.85
CA THR A 702 -13.90 31.16 11.11
C THR A 702 -13.65 31.90 9.80
N MET A 703 -14.26 33.07 9.64
CA MET A 703 -14.38 33.70 8.33
C MET A 703 -14.06 35.20 8.38
N ALA A 704 -13.18 35.65 7.49
CA ALA A 704 -13.03 37.02 7.06
C ALA A 704 -13.81 37.21 5.75
N PRO A 705 -15.02 37.79 5.76
CA PRO A 705 -15.74 38.05 4.52
C PRO A 705 -14.95 39.04 3.64
N LEU A 706 -14.61 38.64 2.42
CA LEU A 706 -13.94 39.49 1.43
C LEU A 706 -14.84 39.87 0.25
N GLN A 707 -16.02 39.24 0.15
CA GLN A 707 -17.05 39.41 -0.87
C GLN A 707 -18.44 39.08 -0.26
N ASN A 708 -19.51 39.28 -1.03
CA ASN A 708 -20.85 38.84 -0.60
C ASN A 708 -20.97 37.32 -0.61
N PHE A 709 -21.87 36.78 0.20
CA PHE A 709 -22.14 35.35 0.28
C PHE A 709 -23.64 35.05 0.12
N ASP A 710 -23.92 33.87 -0.41
CA ASP A 710 -25.22 33.21 -0.47
C ASP A 710 -24.93 31.72 -0.25
N LEU A 711 -24.81 31.37 1.04
CA LEU A 711 -24.28 30.10 1.48
C LEU A 711 -25.36 29.37 2.28
N LEU A 712 -25.84 28.27 1.71
CA LEU A 712 -26.74 27.35 2.38
C LEU A 712 -25.93 26.17 2.93
N VAL A 713 -26.01 25.92 4.24
CA VAL A 713 -25.40 24.78 4.92
C VAL A 713 -26.49 23.96 5.60
N GLU A 714 -26.67 22.71 5.20
CA GLU A 714 -27.76 21.85 5.70
C GLU A 714 -27.23 20.54 6.30
N ASN A 715 -27.88 20.08 7.37
CA ASN A 715 -27.61 18.80 8.03
C ASN A 715 -26.16 18.69 8.50
N VAL A 716 -25.81 19.51 9.50
CA VAL A 716 -24.50 19.51 10.13
C VAL A 716 -24.57 18.72 11.43
N HIS A 717 -23.69 17.73 11.61
CA HIS A 717 -23.64 16.92 12.82
C HIS A 717 -22.23 16.90 13.41
N PHE A 718 -22.09 17.42 14.63
CA PHE A 718 -20.86 17.31 15.41
C PHE A 718 -21.11 16.31 16.52
N GLU A 719 -20.26 15.28 16.61
CA GLU A 719 -20.30 14.33 17.72
C GLU A 719 -20.08 15.08 19.05
N LYS A 720 -19.05 15.93 19.10
CA LYS A 720 -18.79 16.86 20.19
C LYS A 720 -18.12 18.12 19.62
N MET A 721 -18.36 19.27 20.23
CA MET A 721 -17.61 20.51 19.95
C MET A 721 -16.73 20.86 21.15
N HIS A 722 -15.57 21.46 20.90
CA HIS A 722 -14.74 22.05 21.96
C HIS A 722 -15.53 23.11 22.75
N ASP A 723 -15.46 23.06 24.08
CA ASP A 723 -16.16 23.95 25.00
C ASP A 723 -15.23 24.59 26.05
N ASP A 724 -13.91 24.46 25.87
CA ASP A 724 -12.94 25.05 26.79
C ASP A 724 -12.91 26.58 26.66
N VAL A 725 -13.06 27.26 27.80
CA VAL A 725 -13.14 28.73 27.90
C VAL A 725 -11.81 29.44 27.74
N THR A 726 -10.68 28.73 27.82
CA THR A 726 -9.33 29.32 27.72
C THR A 726 -8.82 29.25 26.29
N VAL A 727 -8.83 28.05 25.70
CA VAL A 727 -8.32 27.80 24.35
C VAL A 727 -9.35 28.19 23.29
N ARG A 728 -10.65 28.03 23.57
CA ARG A 728 -11.76 28.47 22.70
C ARG A 728 -11.77 27.89 21.28
N LEU A 729 -11.27 26.67 21.06
CA LEU A 729 -11.22 26.01 19.74
C LEU A 729 -12.58 25.79 19.07
N GLY A 730 -13.67 25.71 19.84
CA GLY A 730 -15.03 25.53 19.31
C GLY A 730 -15.73 26.83 18.93
N HIS A 731 -15.12 27.98 19.23
CA HIS A 731 -15.74 29.28 19.07
C HIS A 731 -15.68 29.72 17.61
N SER A 732 -16.87 29.89 17.00
CA SER A 732 -17.00 30.38 15.64
C SER A 732 -17.02 31.91 15.60
N GLU A 733 -16.26 32.49 14.67
CA GLU A 733 -16.12 33.95 14.53
C GLU A 733 -16.18 34.40 13.08
N VAL A 734 -16.98 35.44 12.80
CA VAL A 734 -17.17 35.97 11.45
C VAL A 734 -17.05 37.50 11.41
N GLY A 735 -16.03 37.99 10.72
CA GLY A 735 -15.83 39.43 10.43
C GLY A 735 -15.54 40.30 11.65
N MET A 736 -14.90 39.76 12.68
CA MET A 736 -14.63 40.43 13.95
C MET A 736 -13.12 40.46 14.29
N HIS A 737 -12.78 41.33 15.25
CA HIS A 737 -11.51 41.24 15.97
C HIS A 737 -11.80 40.81 17.40
N ALA A 738 -11.51 39.54 17.71
CA ALA A 738 -11.73 38.97 19.03
C ALA A 738 -10.43 38.76 19.83
N GLY A 739 -9.32 39.31 19.34
CA GLY A 739 -8.03 39.31 20.03
C GLY A 739 -6.88 38.84 19.15
N GLU A 740 -5.77 38.47 19.81
CA GLU A 740 -4.58 37.96 19.16
C GLU A 740 -4.89 36.65 18.42
N ASN A 741 -4.38 36.50 17.19
CA ASN A 741 -4.67 35.40 16.25
C ASN A 741 -6.13 35.28 15.77
N MET A 742 -7.08 36.00 16.36
CA MET A 742 -8.49 36.02 15.98
C MET A 742 -8.90 37.41 15.46
N ASN A 743 -8.19 37.88 14.43
CA ASN A 743 -8.56 39.08 13.69
C ASN A 743 -8.95 38.71 12.25
N ASN A 744 -10.25 38.56 12.00
CA ASN A 744 -10.82 38.38 10.67
C ASN A 744 -11.63 39.61 10.21
N TYR A 745 -11.53 40.73 10.93
CA TYR A 745 -12.10 42.00 10.51
C TYR A 745 -11.26 42.68 9.43
N THR A 746 -11.90 43.13 8.37
CA THR A 746 -11.31 43.96 7.32
C THR A 746 -12.18 45.20 7.09
N PRO A 747 -11.62 46.43 7.13
CA PRO A 747 -12.39 47.64 6.85
C PRO A 747 -13.15 47.56 5.52
N GLY A 748 -14.43 47.92 5.54
CA GLY A 748 -15.32 47.83 4.38
C GLY A 748 -16.23 46.59 4.37
N GLN A 749 -16.02 45.63 5.28
CA GLN A 749 -16.88 44.44 5.43
C GLN A 749 -18.36 44.77 5.71
N GLY A 750 -18.66 45.86 6.40
CA GLY A 750 -20.05 46.29 6.64
C GLY A 750 -20.83 46.69 5.38
N ASN A 751 -20.18 46.73 4.21
CA ASN A 751 -20.85 46.91 2.91
C ASN A 751 -21.18 45.58 2.21
N LEU A 752 -20.84 44.44 2.81
CA LEU A 752 -21.09 43.11 2.27
C LEU A 752 -22.40 42.54 2.79
N THR A 753 -22.97 41.61 2.02
CA THR A 753 -24.04 40.71 2.46
C THR A 753 -23.44 39.37 2.87
N LEU A 754 -23.69 38.91 4.10
CA LEU A 754 -23.23 37.62 4.60
C LEU A 754 -24.09 36.47 4.05
N GLY A 755 -25.41 36.59 3.96
CA GLY A 755 -26.29 35.60 3.33
C GLY A 755 -26.04 34.12 3.73
N ILE A 756 -25.65 33.84 4.97
CA ILE A 756 -25.39 32.47 5.46
C ILE A 756 -26.66 31.91 6.12
N VAL A 757 -27.12 30.75 5.66
CA VAL A 757 -28.24 30.02 6.25
C VAL A 757 -27.77 28.64 6.67
N ILE A 758 -27.82 28.34 7.96
CA ILE A 758 -27.46 27.03 8.52
C ILE A 758 -28.75 26.34 8.99
N ARG A 759 -28.99 25.11 8.53
CA ARG A 759 -30.16 24.31 8.94
C ARG A 759 -29.76 22.97 9.52
N ASN A 760 -30.53 22.53 10.52
CA ASN A 760 -30.38 21.20 11.14
C ASN A 760 -28.95 20.96 11.65
N TRP A 761 -28.34 21.97 12.27
CA TRP A 761 -27.07 21.80 12.96
C TRP A 761 -27.30 21.14 14.32
N THR A 762 -26.54 20.09 14.61
CA THR A 762 -26.57 19.37 15.88
C THR A 762 -25.18 19.21 16.47
N ILE A 763 -25.08 19.33 17.80
CA ILE A 763 -23.86 19.07 18.59
C ILE A 763 -24.24 18.09 19.70
N GLY A 764 -23.58 16.92 19.75
CA GLY A 764 -23.90 15.89 20.74
C GLY A 764 -25.37 15.45 20.71
N GLY A 765 -25.98 15.49 19.52
CA GLY A 765 -27.41 15.17 19.31
C GLY A 765 -28.40 16.27 19.69
N GLN A 766 -27.95 17.43 20.21
CA GLN A 766 -28.81 18.59 20.49
C GLN A 766 -28.80 19.56 19.32
N ARG A 767 -29.98 20.08 18.94
CA ARG A 767 -30.10 21.06 17.86
C ARG A 767 -29.61 22.44 18.30
N VAL A 768 -28.84 23.08 17.42
CA VAL A 768 -28.53 24.52 17.51
C VAL A 768 -29.58 25.28 16.71
N ASP A 769 -30.19 26.29 17.33
CA ASP A 769 -31.24 27.12 16.75
C ASP A 769 -31.14 28.57 17.25
N GLY A 770 -32.09 29.41 16.81
CA GLY A 770 -32.22 30.83 17.16
C GLY A 770 -32.18 31.18 18.65
N THR A 771 -32.27 30.21 19.56
CA THR A 771 -32.31 30.43 21.02
C THR A 771 -31.01 30.06 21.75
N ASN A 772 -30.12 29.28 21.14
CA ASN A 772 -28.96 28.68 21.80
C ASN A 772 -27.65 28.72 20.98
N TRP A 773 -27.56 29.54 19.94
CA TRP A 773 -26.38 29.63 19.07
C TRP A 773 -25.24 30.51 19.61
N GLY A 774 -25.51 31.42 20.55
CA GLY A 774 -24.58 32.48 20.95
C GLY A 774 -23.25 31.99 21.53
N GLU A 775 -22.27 32.89 21.63
CA GLU A 775 -20.90 32.67 22.10
C GLU A 775 -20.77 31.80 23.36
N HIS A 776 -21.64 32.02 24.35
CA HIS A 776 -21.63 31.29 25.63
C HIS A 776 -22.73 30.22 25.72
N GLN A 777 -23.31 29.83 24.58
CA GLN A 777 -24.36 28.84 24.45
C GLN A 777 -23.86 27.63 23.65
N LEU A 778 -24.77 26.73 23.25
CA LEU A 778 -24.43 25.49 22.57
C LEU A 778 -23.67 25.72 21.25
N GLY A 779 -24.10 26.69 20.44
CA GLY A 779 -23.50 26.97 19.14
C GLY A 779 -22.15 27.70 19.17
N GLN A 780 -21.84 28.44 20.24
CA GLN A 780 -20.61 29.22 20.36
C GLN A 780 -20.31 30.07 19.11
N VAL A 781 -21.28 30.85 18.63
CA VAL A 781 -21.12 31.69 17.43
C VAL A 781 -21.09 33.17 17.80
N SER A 782 -20.11 33.89 17.27
CA SER A 782 -20.03 35.36 17.27
C SER A 782 -19.92 35.86 15.82
N VAL A 783 -20.88 36.70 15.42
CA VAL A 783 -20.89 37.36 14.11
C VAL A 783 -20.86 38.87 14.32
N HIS A 784 -20.10 39.59 13.48
CA HIS A 784 -20.02 41.04 13.57
C HIS A 784 -21.42 41.69 13.49
N PRO A 785 -21.74 42.70 14.32
CA PRO A 785 -23.06 43.34 14.34
C PRO A 785 -23.54 43.91 13.00
N ASP A 786 -22.61 44.31 12.12
CA ASP A 786 -22.94 44.81 10.78
C ASP A 786 -23.68 43.77 9.91
N PHE A 787 -23.60 42.48 10.24
CA PHE A 787 -24.31 41.41 9.54
C PHE A 787 -25.63 40.98 10.24
N GLU A 788 -26.09 41.68 11.27
CA GLU A 788 -27.33 41.34 11.98
C GLU A 788 -28.53 41.31 11.01
N GLY A 789 -29.28 40.19 11.04
CA GLY A 789 -30.44 39.97 10.16
C GLY A 789 -30.10 39.41 8.76
N ASP A 790 -28.82 39.26 8.43
CA ASP A 790 -28.34 38.78 7.12
C ASP A 790 -27.75 37.36 7.16
N TRP A 791 -27.97 36.66 8.27
CA TRP A 791 -27.64 35.24 8.43
C TRP A 791 -28.63 34.60 9.41
N SER A 792 -28.74 33.27 9.40
CA SER A 792 -29.65 32.54 10.28
C SER A 792 -29.17 31.13 10.60
N ILE A 793 -29.61 30.62 11.76
CA ILE A 793 -29.52 29.22 12.16
C ILE A 793 -30.95 28.74 12.45
N GLU A 794 -31.41 27.73 11.71
CA GLU A 794 -32.80 27.24 11.72
C GLU A 794 -32.95 25.82 12.26
#